data_AF-A0A964RSD5-F1
#
_entry.id   AF-A0A964RSD5-F1
#
_cell.length_a   1.000
_cell.length_b   1.000
_cell.length_c   1.000
_cell.angle_alpha   90.00
_cell.angle_beta   90.00
_cell.angle_gamma   90.00
#
_symmetry.space_group_name_H-M   'P 1'
#
loop_
_entity.id
_entity.type
_entity.pdbx_description
1 polymer ?
#
loop_
_entity_poly.entity_id
_entity_poly.type
_entity_poly.pdbx_seq_one_letter_code
_entity_poly.pdbx_strand_id
1 'polypeptide(L)'
;MSGKSPKLIINKLILVGRDKNYTVNFDVGLNIIHGDSDTGKSSILNLIDYLLGSKKVYMYDEIEKHGKYALLEVSLNGKTYTIKRDIFNTKENIEVYSSDIESMNEVFPLEYGFDYSKEGQAGYFSDFLLSSLNIPMIKVKESPSKEDSEMVRLGFRSIFKYCYFDQDEVGSRDILDRKNYSLVAKNKETFKFIHNVLDTQITEIQKEIGEKEREKKELASRYGTISYFLLETKLSTEESLYDEKENLKEKIGSLEFEKNNLTNKMRADDNEVEALRKLVLMMEKRINNLYKQKSIKENQLEQNLRLKKEYQNDINKLQTSIKVKNSLSLQHTQKVACPLCDSIMESVDIKKHFVEYNEEILKKEISSIKNRFKGLGVIIEQLRDELFLIDKNLLDEKINLSKARENLDISAEKFISPYVSQRDMLISELYTIKEKLEKIEYFLKIRKQLNEMKEKEEILVKQIDELKTKLNTLTENAPSIEEILNEIGSYLKEFLEYIPIKNAYGIRVSEKTYLPIVRERDYTELTSGGLRTLASIGYITSLLKNSLLKETNYPSLIMLDTVGKYLGKTKKKSEDEDGRKENKKEGLEDPKKYFNIYKYLENMSSNFIKKGNEHQIILVDNDFPEDLEVDYDQYVVKKFSVEEKEGYEVGFINNA
;
A
#
# COMPACT_ATOMS: atom_id res chain seq x y z
N MET A 1 38.48 18.76 11.04
CA MET A 1 38.37 17.30 11.23
C MET A 1 36.98 16.91 10.75
N SER A 2 36.82 16.56 9.47
CA SER A 2 35.54 16.02 8.99
C SER A 2 35.38 14.63 9.61
N GLY A 3 34.28 14.40 10.31
CA GLY A 3 33.97 13.08 10.88
C GLY A 3 34.02 12.00 9.80
N LYS A 4 34.79 10.94 10.04
CA LYS A 4 35.01 9.79 9.14
C LYS A 4 34.03 8.63 9.39
N SER A 5 33.09 8.78 10.31
CA SER A 5 32.08 7.76 10.60
C SER A 5 31.01 7.72 9.51
N PRO A 6 30.36 6.57 9.27
CA PRO A 6 29.33 6.42 8.27
C PRO A 6 28.19 7.43 8.44
N LYS A 7 27.84 8.11 7.34
CA LYS A 7 26.73 9.06 7.30
C LYS A 7 25.49 8.39 6.72
N LEU A 8 24.47 8.24 7.54
CA LEU A 8 23.13 7.86 7.11
C LEU A 8 22.17 9.00 7.48
N ILE A 9 21.61 9.63 6.46
CA ILE A 9 20.57 10.66 6.61
C ILE A 9 19.30 10.15 5.93
N ILE A 10 18.18 10.19 6.62
CA ILE A 10 16.86 9.96 6.04
C ILE A 10 16.38 11.31 5.53
N ASN A 11 16.00 11.39 4.25
CA ASN A 11 15.51 12.63 3.64
C ASN A 11 13.98 12.65 3.62
N LYS A 12 13.37 11.54 3.20
CA LYS A 12 11.92 11.47 2.96
C LYS A 12 11.39 10.06 3.13
N LEU A 13 10.28 9.92 3.86
CA LEU A 13 9.47 8.70 3.91
C LEU A 13 8.17 8.95 3.16
N ILE A 14 7.77 8.04 2.28
CA ILE A 14 6.45 8.03 1.66
C ILE A 14 5.78 6.68 1.85
N LEU A 15 4.63 6.65 2.53
CA LEU A 15 3.71 5.53 2.42
C LEU A 15 2.80 5.79 1.22
N VAL A 16 2.99 5.00 0.16
CA VAL A 16 2.15 5.10 -1.05
C VAL A 16 0.82 4.45 -0.75
N GLY A 17 -0.24 5.24 -0.76
CA GLY A 17 -1.58 4.77 -0.49
C GLY A 17 -2.38 4.42 -1.75
N ARG A 18 -3.58 3.89 -1.52
CA ARG A 18 -4.55 3.62 -2.59
C ARG A 18 -5.11 4.90 -3.18
N ASP A 19 -5.44 5.84 -2.31
CA ASP A 19 -6.12 7.10 -2.67
C ASP A 19 -5.15 8.29 -2.71
N LYS A 20 -4.20 8.36 -1.76
CA LYS A 20 -3.18 9.41 -1.67
C LYS A 20 -1.89 8.89 -1.04
N ASN A 21 -0.81 9.68 -1.17
CA ASN A 21 0.48 9.39 -0.57
C ASN A 21 0.63 10.12 0.78
N TYR A 22 1.22 9.46 1.76
CA TYR A 22 1.53 10.04 3.08
C TYR A 22 3.03 10.27 3.19
N THR A 23 3.43 11.54 3.26
CA THR A 23 4.84 11.95 3.18
C THR A 23 5.31 12.59 4.47
N VAL A 24 6.52 12.23 4.89
CA VAL A 24 7.28 12.86 5.98
C VAL A 24 8.65 13.24 5.44
N ASN A 25 8.98 14.53 5.49
CA ASN A 25 10.31 15.02 5.16
C ASN A 25 11.13 15.16 6.44
N PHE A 26 12.42 14.88 6.37
CA PHE A 26 13.34 14.97 7.49
C PHE A 26 14.54 15.83 7.10
N ASP A 27 15.09 16.52 8.09
CA ASP A 27 16.25 17.39 7.95
C ASP A 27 17.47 16.82 8.69
N VAL A 28 18.65 17.39 8.41
CA VAL A 28 19.86 17.12 9.20
C VAL A 28 19.67 17.71 10.61
N GLY A 29 20.12 16.98 11.63
CA GLY A 29 20.02 17.38 13.02
C GLY A 29 18.80 16.82 13.74
N LEU A 30 18.18 17.65 14.58
CA LEU A 30 17.06 17.27 15.42
C LEU A 30 15.75 17.30 14.63
N ASN A 31 15.00 16.20 14.65
CA ASN A 31 13.70 16.02 14.04
C ASN A 31 12.71 15.50 15.08
N ILE A 32 11.60 16.20 15.26
CA ILE A 32 10.59 15.88 16.29
C ILE A 32 9.27 15.53 15.61
N ILE A 33 8.73 14.37 15.97
CA ILE A 33 7.38 13.93 15.61
C ILE A 33 6.58 13.88 16.90
N HIS A 34 5.56 14.73 17.04
CA HIS A 34 4.75 14.73 18.25
C HIS A 34 3.25 14.76 17.99
N GLY A 35 2.48 14.40 19.01
CA GLY A 35 1.01 14.41 18.92
C GLY A 35 0.34 13.44 19.87
N ASP A 36 -0.99 13.48 19.91
CA ASP A 36 -1.81 12.64 20.79
C ASP A 36 -1.52 11.15 20.64
N SER A 37 -1.67 10.36 21.70
CA SER A 37 -1.52 8.90 21.61
C SER A 37 -2.43 8.29 20.55
N ASP A 38 -2.01 7.17 19.95
CA ASP A 38 -2.79 6.40 18.96
C ASP A 38 -3.04 7.10 17.61
N THR A 39 -2.13 7.99 17.21
CA THR A 39 -2.19 8.75 15.94
C THR A 39 -1.23 8.23 14.86
N GLY A 40 -0.61 7.07 15.06
CA GLY A 40 0.30 6.47 14.06
C GLY A 40 1.73 7.02 14.02
N LYS A 41 2.19 7.76 15.06
CA LYS A 41 3.55 8.31 15.15
C LYS A 41 4.64 7.23 15.13
N SER A 42 4.50 6.22 15.98
CA SER A 42 5.42 5.07 16.04
C SER A 42 5.45 4.29 14.73
N SER A 43 4.38 4.35 13.93
CA SER A 43 4.32 3.73 12.61
C SER A 43 5.33 4.33 11.64
N ILE A 44 5.66 5.62 11.76
CA ILE A 44 6.68 6.29 10.93
C ILE A 44 8.06 5.65 11.19
N LEU A 45 8.45 5.52 12.46
CA LEU A 45 9.73 4.91 12.84
C LEU A 45 9.77 3.43 12.50
N ASN A 46 8.64 2.73 12.66
CA ASN A 46 8.53 1.34 12.25
C ASN A 46 8.68 1.14 10.73
N LEU A 47 8.10 2.02 9.91
CA LEU A 47 8.27 1.98 8.45
C LEU A 47 9.71 2.27 8.04
N ILE A 48 10.36 3.23 8.68
CA ILE A 48 11.80 3.50 8.47
C ILE A 48 12.62 2.26 8.84
N ASP A 49 12.38 1.67 10.02
CA ASP A 49 13.08 0.45 10.47
C ASP A 49 12.89 -0.72 9.48
N TYR A 50 11.67 -0.86 8.97
CA TYR A 50 11.31 -1.83 7.94
C TYR A 50 12.05 -1.58 6.62
N LEU A 51 12.06 -0.35 6.12
CA LEU A 51 12.77 0.01 4.89
C LEU A 51 14.29 -0.12 5.04
N LEU A 52 14.83 0.00 6.26
CA LEU A 52 16.23 -0.28 6.61
C LEU A 52 16.50 -1.75 6.99
N GLY A 53 15.64 -2.67 6.55
CA GLY A 53 15.91 -4.11 6.53
C GLY A 53 15.36 -4.91 7.71
N SER A 54 14.43 -4.35 8.50
CA SER A 54 13.71 -5.14 9.51
C SER A 54 12.88 -6.24 8.86
N LYS A 55 12.75 -7.40 9.53
CA LYS A 55 11.97 -8.54 9.00
C LYS A 55 10.46 -8.35 9.14
N LYS A 56 10.05 -7.52 10.10
CA LYS A 56 8.65 -7.30 10.45
C LYS A 56 8.31 -5.83 10.26
N VAL A 57 7.10 -5.59 9.78
CA VAL A 57 6.42 -4.29 9.80
C VAL A 57 5.19 -4.47 10.70
N TYR A 58 5.02 -3.57 11.66
CA TYR A 58 3.83 -3.57 12.51
C TYR A 58 2.73 -2.84 11.75
N MET A 59 1.78 -3.63 11.24
CA MET A 59 0.63 -3.14 10.51
C MET A 59 -0.44 -2.67 11.49
N TYR A 60 -0.88 -1.43 11.31
CA TYR A 60 -2.08 -0.89 11.92
C TYR A 60 -3.22 -0.96 10.89
N ASP A 61 -4.46 -1.03 11.36
CA ASP A 61 -5.65 -1.17 10.51
C ASP A 61 -5.68 -0.16 9.35
N GLU A 62 -5.23 1.06 9.60
CA GLU A 62 -5.18 2.15 8.62
C GLU A 62 -4.14 1.89 7.52
N ILE A 63 -2.96 1.36 7.88
CA ILE A 63 -1.90 0.99 6.92
C ILE A 63 -2.38 -0.17 6.05
N GLU A 64 -3.05 -1.16 6.66
CA GLU A 64 -3.56 -2.32 5.93
C GLU A 64 -4.68 -1.94 4.94
N LYS A 65 -5.57 -1.03 5.34
CA LYS A 65 -6.70 -0.57 4.50
C LYS A 65 -6.24 0.32 3.35
N HIS A 66 -5.36 1.29 3.62
CA HIS A 66 -5.03 2.34 2.65
C HIS A 66 -3.63 2.24 2.05
N GLY A 67 -2.70 1.49 2.63
CA GLY A 67 -1.35 1.34 2.11
C GLY A 67 -1.26 0.47 0.85
N LYS A 68 -0.20 0.68 0.05
CA LYS A 68 0.24 -0.19 -1.05
C LYS A 68 1.67 -0.69 -0.82
N TYR A 69 2.61 0.23 -0.72
CA TYR A 69 4.03 -0.02 -0.47
C TYR A 69 4.66 1.23 0.15
N ALA A 70 5.90 1.12 0.64
CA ALA A 70 6.61 2.24 1.23
C ALA A 70 7.89 2.58 0.46
N LEU A 71 8.23 3.86 0.44
CA LEU A 71 9.44 4.43 -0.14
C LEU A 71 10.23 5.16 0.94
N LEU A 72 11.54 4.95 1.00
CA LEU A 72 12.46 5.68 1.85
C LEU A 72 13.58 6.28 1.01
N GLU A 73 13.67 7.60 0.99
CA GLU A 73 14.81 8.32 0.43
C GLU A 73 15.87 8.51 1.53
N VAL A 74 17.08 8.05 1.26
CA VAL A 74 18.23 8.15 2.16
C VAL A 74 19.45 8.69 1.45
N SER A 75 20.28 9.46 2.15
CA SER A 75 21.65 9.77 1.75
C SER A 75 22.62 8.88 2.52
N LEU A 76 23.36 8.04 1.80
CA LEU A 76 24.39 7.16 2.34
C LEU A 76 25.75 7.70 1.91
N ASN A 77 26.52 8.25 2.87
CA ASN A 77 27.78 8.94 2.62
C ASN A 77 27.71 10.01 1.51
N GLY A 78 26.57 10.72 1.41
CA GLY A 78 26.35 11.79 0.44
C GLY A 78 25.74 11.35 -0.88
N LYS A 79 25.61 10.04 -1.16
CA LYS A 79 24.88 9.55 -2.33
C LYS A 79 23.43 9.22 -1.97
N THR A 80 22.50 9.78 -2.73
CA THR A 80 21.05 9.58 -2.53
C THR A 80 20.58 8.28 -3.16
N TYR A 81 19.74 7.56 -2.43
CA TYR A 81 19.07 6.34 -2.85
C TYR A 81 17.60 6.37 -2.43
N THR A 82 16.75 5.76 -3.25
CA THR A 82 15.35 5.50 -2.92
C THR A 82 15.14 4.01 -2.75
N ILE A 83 14.73 3.60 -1.56
CA ILE A 83 14.42 2.20 -1.21
C ILE A 83 12.91 2.02 -1.32
N LYS A 84 12.48 1.10 -2.18
CA LYS A 84 11.08 0.68 -2.30
C LYS A 84 10.91 -0.72 -1.74
N ARG A 85 9.92 -0.88 -0.86
CA ARG A 85 9.58 -2.17 -0.26
C ARG A 85 8.08 -2.38 -0.16
N ASP A 86 7.63 -3.56 -0.56
CA ASP A 86 6.25 -4.00 -0.37
C ASP A 86 5.98 -4.19 1.13
N ILE A 87 4.85 -3.68 1.63
CA ILE A 87 4.50 -3.77 3.05
C ILE A 87 3.71 -5.07 3.35
N PHE A 88 2.96 -5.61 2.40
CA PHE A 88 2.13 -6.81 2.56
C PHE A 88 2.91 -8.11 2.34
N ASN A 89 3.92 -8.10 1.47
CA ASN A 89 4.77 -9.25 1.18
C ASN A 89 6.23 -8.98 1.58
N THR A 90 6.52 -9.26 2.85
CA THR A 90 7.84 -9.01 3.47
C THR A 90 9.00 -9.83 2.88
N LYS A 91 8.71 -10.84 2.04
CA LYS A 91 9.68 -11.73 1.41
C LYS A 91 9.99 -11.38 -0.05
N GLU A 92 9.33 -10.37 -0.61
CA GLU A 92 9.71 -9.85 -1.93
C GLU A 92 11.10 -9.21 -1.88
N ASN A 93 11.71 -9.11 -3.05
CA ASN A 93 12.97 -8.39 -3.19
C ASN A 93 12.75 -6.91 -2.85
N ILE A 94 13.76 -6.30 -2.25
CA ILE A 94 13.80 -4.86 -1.96
C ILE A 94 14.38 -4.17 -3.19
N GLU A 95 13.63 -3.25 -3.77
CA GLU A 95 14.08 -2.48 -4.92
C GLU A 95 14.81 -1.23 -4.44
N VAL A 96 16.00 -0.96 -4.96
CA VAL A 96 16.79 0.24 -4.66
C VAL A 96 17.09 0.99 -5.94
N TYR A 97 16.77 2.27 -5.95
CA TYR A 97 16.97 3.18 -7.07
C TYR A 97 18.09 4.16 -6.70
N SER A 98 19.06 4.37 -7.59
CA SER A 98 20.16 5.31 -7.40
C SER A 98 19.75 6.76 -7.69
N SER A 99 18.61 7.18 -7.15
CA SER A 99 18.01 8.51 -7.37
C SER A 99 17.20 8.94 -6.16
N ASP A 100 16.82 10.22 -6.14
CA ASP A 100 15.69 10.69 -5.32
C ASP A 100 14.36 10.05 -5.77
N ILE A 101 13.33 10.23 -4.95
CA ILE A 101 12.00 9.64 -5.20
C ILE A 101 11.37 10.19 -6.50
N GLU A 102 11.61 11.45 -6.84
CA GLU A 102 10.95 12.10 -7.98
C GLU A 102 11.50 11.58 -9.32
N SER A 103 12.81 11.25 -9.35
CA SER A 103 13.53 10.79 -10.53
C SER A 103 13.61 9.26 -10.64
N MET A 104 12.93 8.54 -9.74
CA MET A 104 12.91 7.07 -9.66
C MET A 104 12.48 6.40 -10.97
N ASN A 105 11.56 7.01 -11.72
CA ASN A 105 11.09 6.50 -13.00
C ASN A 105 12.14 6.59 -14.12
N GLU A 106 13.25 7.29 -13.91
CA GLU A 106 14.29 7.51 -14.91
C GLU A 106 15.46 6.53 -14.79
N VAL A 107 15.49 5.69 -13.75
CA VAL A 107 16.55 4.70 -13.52
C VAL A 107 15.95 3.30 -13.37
N PHE A 108 16.80 2.26 -13.48
CA PHE A 108 16.38 0.88 -13.21
C PHE A 108 16.60 0.55 -11.73
N PRO A 109 15.65 -0.17 -11.10
CA PRO A 109 15.88 -0.68 -9.76
C PRO A 109 16.95 -1.78 -9.76
N LEU A 110 17.74 -1.80 -8.69
CA LEU A 110 18.49 -2.96 -8.27
C LEU A 110 17.68 -3.75 -7.26
N GLU A 111 17.46 -5.04 -7.53
CA GLU A 111 16.69 -5.92 -6.65
C GLU A 111 17.59 -6.68 -5.68
N TYR A 112 17.39 -6.45 -4.39
CA TYR A 112 18.14 -7.08 -3.31
C TYR A 112 17.27 -8.08 -2.53
N GLY A 113 17.88 -9.17 -2.09
CA GLY A 113 17.26 -10.10 -1.16
C GLY A 113 16.93 -9.43 0.16
N PHE A 114 15.70 -9.63 0.67
CA PHE A 114 15.23 -9.05 1.94
C PHE A 114 16.01 -9.57 3.17
N ASP A 115 16.58 -10.78 3.09
CA ASP A 115 17.51 -11.33 4.06
C ASP A 115 18.51 -12.30 3.42
N TYR A 116 19.42 -12.87 4.21
CA TYR A 116 20.45 -13.80 3.74
C TYR A 116 19.92 -15.20 3.33
N SER A 117 18.60 -15.43 3.32
CA SER A 117 18.02 -16.71 2.89
C SER A 117 17.77 -16.79 1.39
N LYS A 118 17.55 -15.65 0.74
CA LYS A 118 17.29 -15.55 -0.70
C LYS A 118 18.12 -14.43 -1.28
N GLU A 119 19.01 -14.76 -2.22
CA GLU A 119 19.79 -13.78 -2.94
C GLU A 119 18.93 -13.09 -4.01
N GLY A 120 18.93 -11.75 -4.02
CA GLY A 120 18.33 -10.96 -5.10
C GLY A 120 19.29 -10.83 -6.28
N GLN A 121 18.84 -10.25 -7.40
CA GLN A 121 19.67 -10.06 -8.58
C GLN A 121 20.95 -9.25 -8.29
N ALA A 122 20.86 -8.27 -7.38
CA ALA A 122 21.95 -7.41 -6.96
C ALA A 122 22.63 -7.86 -5.65
N GLY A 123 22.27 -9.03 -5.11
CA GLY A 123 22.79 -9.57 -3.85
C GLY A 123 21.84 -9.36 -2.66
N TYR A 124 22.39 -9.08 -1.48
CA TYR A 124 21.64 -8.93 -0.23
C TYR A 124 21.51 -7.46 0.19
N PHE A 125 20.34 -7.07 0.69
CA PHE A 125 20.07 -5.67 1.05
C PHE A 125 20.94 -5.17 2.21
N SER A 126 21.21 -6.04 3.19
CA SER A 126 22.13 -5.73 4.29
C SER A 126 23.55 -5.42 3.80
N ASP A 127 24.02 -6.10 2.75
CA ASP A 127 25.34 -5.86 2.17
C ASP A 127 25.38 -4.55 1.39
N PHE A 128 24.29 -4.23 0.68
CA PHE A 128 24.13 -2.93 0.03
C PHE A 128 24.26 -1.77 1.04
N LEU A 129 23.56 -1.84 2.18
CA LEU A 129 23.64 -0.80 3.21
C LEU A 129 25.05 -0.68 3.80
N LEU A 130 25.68 -1.81 4.18
CA LEU A 130 27.04 -1.82 4.72
C LEU A 130 28.04 -1.24 3.71
N SER A 131 27.99 -1.69 2.44
CA SER A 131 28.88 -1.22 1.38
C SER A 131 28.68 0.27 1.12
N SER A 132 27.44 0.75 1.00
CA SER A 132 27.13 2.15 0.71
C SER A 132 27.55 3.08 1.85
N LEU A 133 27.53 2.58 3.08
CA LEU A 133 28.01 3.28 4.28
C LEU A 133 29.52 3.13 4.52
N ASN A 134 30.23 2.41 3.65
CA ASN A 134 31.64 2.04 3.82
C ASN A 134 31.94 1.36 5.17
N ILE A 135 31.00 0.56 5.65
CA ILE A 135 31.15 -0.27 6.85
C ILE A 135 31.71 -1.63 6.44
N PRO A 136 32.82 -2.09 7.04
CA PRO A 136 33.41 -3.37 6.66
C PRO A 136 32.48 -4.57 6.85
N MET A 137 32.46 -5.47 5.88
CA MET A 137 31.68 -6.71 5.92
C MET A 137 32.47 -7.84 6.58
N ILE A 138 32.25 -8.04 7.87
CA ILE A 138 33.02 -9.00 8.65
C ILE A 138 32.19 -10.22 9.08
N LYS A 139 32.90 -11.31 9.42
CA LYS A 139 32.32 -12.45 10.14
C LYS A 139 32.81 -12.51 11.59
N VAL A 140 31.91 -12.88 12.50
CA VAL A 140 32.18 -13.02 13.94
C VAL A 140 31.75 -14.40 14.42
N LYS A 141 32.41 -14.95 15.44
CA LYS A 141 31.97 -16.21 16.06
C LYS A 141 30.61 -16.01 16.73
N GLU A 142 29.67 -16.91 16.48
CA GLU A 142 28.36 -16.89 17.16
C GLU A 142 28.51 -17.03 18.69
N SER A 143 29.44 -17.88 19.12
CA SER A 143 29.83 -18.10 20.51
C SER A 143 31.34 -17.96 20.65
N PRO A 144 31.87 -16.75 20.92
CA PRO A 144 33.31 -16.51 21.03
C PRO A 144 34.03 -17.39 22.07
N SER A 145 33.30 -17.88 23.08
CA SER A 145 33.82 -18.77 24.13
C SER A 145 34.01 -20.23 23.69
N LYS A 146 33.55 -20.63 22.51
CA LYS A 146 33.72 -21.99 21.96
C LYS A 146 34.71 -21.97 20.80
N GLU A 147 35.69 -22.87 20.81
CA GLU A 147 36.70 -22.96 19.75
C GLU A 147 36.05 -23.27 18.39
N ASP A 148 35.18 -24.28 18.34
CA ASP A 148 34.44 -24.76 17.15
C ASP A 148 33.17 -23.96 16.79
N SER A 149 33.04 -22.72 17.28
CA SER A 149 31.87 -21.90 16.95
C SER A 149 31.83 -21.53 15.47
N GLU A 150 30.66 -21.64 14.85
CA GLU A 150 30.42 -21.14 13.50
C GLU A 150 30.66 -19.63 13.40
N MET A 151 31.21 -19.20 12.25
CA MET A 151 31.43 -17.80 11.90
C MET A 151 30.19 -17.25 11.20
N VAL A 152 29.50 -16.34 11.86
CA VAL A 152 28.27 -15.71 11.39
C VAL A 152 28.57 -14.32 10.83
N ARG A 153 27.93 -13.99 9.70
CA ARG A 153 28.06 -12.66 9.09
C ARG A 153 27.40 -11.59 9.96
N LEU A 154 28.09 -10.48 10.16
CA LEU A 154 27.55 -9.32 10.86
C LEU A 154 26.84 -8.42 9.85
N GLY A 155 25.50 -8.54 9.76
CA GLY A 155 24.68 -7.69 8.90
C GLY A 155 24.38 -6.32 9.51
N PHE A 156 23.94 -5.38 8.68
CA PHE A 156 23.57 -4.00 9.04
C PHE A 156 22.64 -3.93 10.25
N ARG A 157 21.68 -4.85 10.34
CA ARG A 157 20.73 -4.96 11.45
C ARG A 157 21.37 -5.16 12.82
N SER A 158 22.58 -5.72 12.89
CA SER A 158 23.30 -5.86 14.16
C SER A 158 23.74 -4.48 14.67
N ILE A 159 24.16 -3.60 13.75
CA ILE A 159 24.61 -2.23 14.05
C ILE A 159 23.41 -1.33 14.32
N PHE A 160 22.37 -1.41 13.49
CA PHE A 160 21.20 -0.54 13.56
C PHE A 160 20.42 -0.65 14.89
N LYS A 161 20.54 -1.77 15.61
CA LYS A 161 20.02 -1.91 16.99
C LYS A 161 20.61 -0.90 17.97
N TYR A 162 21.80 -0.39 17.71
CA TYR A 162 22.40 0.67 18.51
C TYR A 162 22.00 2.07 18.03
N CYS A 163 21.28 2.19 16.90
CA CYS A 163 20.77 3.44 16.33
C CYS A 163 19.29 3.66 16.66
N TYR A 164 18.50 2.60 16.86
CA TYR A 164 17.07 2.72 17.09
C TYR A 164 16.65 2.01 18.38
N PHE A 165 16.10 2.76 19.33
CA PHE A 165 15.36 2.21 20.47
C PHE A 165 13.87 2.52 20.32
N ASP A 166 13.06 1.46 20.27
CA ASP A 166 11.61 1.56 20.17
C ASP A 166 10.95 1.78 21.55
N GLN A 167 9.62 1.88 21.55
CA GLN A 167 8.81 2.15 22.75
C GLN A 167 8.95 1.06 23.84
N ASP A 168 9.32 -0.17 23.47
CA ASP A 168 9.49 -1.31 24.36
C ASP A 168 10.93 -1.46 24.86
N GLU A 169 11.92 -0.97 24.12
CA GLU A 169 13.32 -0.95 24.54
C GLU A 169 13.63 0.22 25.50
N VAL A 170 13.08 1.41 25.25
CA VAL A 170 13.31 2.59 26.09
C VAL A 170 12.80 2.34 27.51
N GLY A 171 13.72 2.37 28.49
CA GLY A 171 13.41 2.13 29.90
C GLY A 171 13.17 0.66 30.29
N SER A 172 13.28 -0.28 29.36
CA SER A 172 13.18 -1.72 29.65
C SER A 172 14.44 -2.25 30.31
N ARG A 173 14.31 -3.32 31.11
CA ARG A 173 15.46 -4.06 31.67
C ARG A 173 16.16 -4.92 30.63
N ASP A 174 15.47 -5.24 29.54
CA ASP A 174 15.91 -6.21 28.53
C ASP A 174 16.50 -5.57 27.27
N ILE A 175 16.99 -4.32 27.36
CA ILE A 175 17.57 -3.56 26.24
C ILE A 175 18.61 -4.39 25.48
N LEU A 176 18.61 -4.29 24.14
CA LEU A 176 19.51 -5.05 23.25
C LEU A 176 19.38 -6.59 23.44
N ASP A 177 18.15 -7.10 23.44
CA ASP A 177 17.81 -8.55 23.45
C ASP A 177 18.45 -9.38 24.57
N ARG A 178 18.57 -8.77 25.76
CA ARG A 178 19.25 -9.35 26.94
C ARG A 178 18.73 -10.71 27.38
N LYS A 179 17.48 -11.04 27.08
CA LYS A 179 16.86 -12.34 27.37
C LYS A 179 17.51 -13.51 26.61
N ASN A 180 18.19 -13.24 25.49
CA ASN A 180 18.76 -14.28 24.64
C ASN A 180 20.30 -14.26 24.69
N TYR A 181 20.88 -15.29 25.31
CA TYR A 181 22.34 -15.40 25.52
C TYR A 181 23.15 -15.37 24.21
N SER A 182 22.70 -16.02 23.13
CA SER A 182 23.40 -15.98 21.83
C SER A 182 23.40 -14.57 21.23
N LEU A 183 22.27 -13.86 21.33
CA LEU A 183 22.17 -12.48 20.84
C LEU A 183 23.04 -11.53 21.68
N VAL A 184 23.14 -11.74 23.00
CA VAL A 184 24.03 -10.96 23.86
C VAL A 184 25.50 -11.13 23.46
N ALA A 185 25.94 -12.37 23.18
CA ALA A 185 27.31 -12.62 22.70
C ALA A 185 27.58 -11.88 21.37
N LYS A 186 26.66 -12.00 20.42
CA LYS A 186 26.74 -11.29 19.13
C LYS A 186 26.73 -9.76 19.30
N ASN A 187 25.90 -9.23 20.20
CA ASN A 187 25.80 -7.79 20.46
C ASN A 187 27.11 -7.23 21.04
N LYS A 188 27.81 -7.99 21.90
CA LYS A 188 29.14 -7.60 22.39
C LYS A 188 30.18 -7.51 21.27
N GLU A 189 30.23 -8.50 20.40
CA GLU A 189 31.13 -8.47 19.24
C GLU A 189 30.75 -7.33 18.28
N THR A 190 29.45 -7.03 18.16
CA THR A 190 28.96 -5.88 17.40
C THR A 190 29.39 -4.55 18.02
N PHE A 191 29.36 -4.41 19.35
CA PHE A 191 29.86 -3.21 20.03
C PHE A 191 31.35 -2.99 19.76
N LYS A 192 32.17 -4.05 19.89
CA LYS A 192 33.60 -4.00 19.54
C LYS A 192 33.79 -3.60 18.08
N PHE A 193 33.02 -4.18 17.17
CA PHE A 193 33.08 -3.83 15.75
C PHE A 193 32.70 -2.37 15.50
N ILE A 194 31.64 -1.86 16.12
CA ILE A 194 31.19 -0.46 16.01
C ILE A 194 32.33 0.50 16.36
N HIS A 195 33.07 0.22 17.43
CA HIS A 195 34.14 1.10 17.91
C HIS A 195 35.55 0.73 17.41
N ASN A 196 35.65 -0.14 16.40
CA ASN A 196 36.91 -0.61 15.81
C ASN A 196 37.89 -1.29 16.78
N VAL A 197 37.37 -2.08 17.73
CA VAL A 197 38.14 -2.77 18.79
C VAL A 197 38.15 -4.29 18.62
N LEU A 198 37.72 -4.79 17.47
CA LEU A 198 37.57 -6.22 17.23
C LEU A 198 38.89 -6.83 16.74
N ASP A 199 39.35 -7.89 17.41
CA ASP A 199 40.65 -8.52 17.13
C ASP A 199 40.78 -9.04 15.68
N THR A 200 39.68 -9.54 15.10
CA THR A 200 39.66 -10.10 13.73
C THR A 200 39.52 -9.04 12.64
N GLN A 201 39.34 -7.77 13.00
CA GLN A 201 38.94 -6.72 12.06
C GLN A 201 40.00 -6.43 11.00
N ILE A 202 41.29 -6.48 11.36
CA ILE A 202 42.40 -6.25 10.41
C ILE A 202 42.35 -7.27 9.27
N THR A 203 42.25 -8.56 9.62
CA THR A 203 42.20 -9.66 8.63
C THR A 203 40.96 -9.58 7.75
N GLU A 204 39.80 -9.26 8.32
CA GLU A 204 38.55 -9.16 7.56
C GLU A 204 38.56 -7.92 6.64
N ILE A 205 39.09 -6.77 7.07
CA ILE A 205 39.25 -5.58 6.21
C ILE A 205 40.19 -5.89 5.04
N GLN A 206 41.31 -6.57 5.27
CA GLN A 206 42.23 -6.98 4.19
C GLN A 206 41.53 -7.85 3.15
N LYS A 207 40.72 -8.80 3.60
CA LYS A 207 39.93 -9.66 2.73
C LYS A 207 38.92 -8.86 1.91
N GLU A 208 38.21 -7.94 2.55
CA GLU A 208 37.22 -7.08 1.89
C GLU A 208 37.85 -6.14 0.85
N ILE A 209 39.03 -5.58 1.12
CA ILE A 209 39.78 -4.80 0.12
C ILE A 209 40.04 -5.67 -1.12
N GLY A 210 40.44 -6.93 -0.94
CA GLY A 210 40.64 -7.88 -2.05
C GLY A 210 39.34 -8.18 -2.82
N GLU A 211 38.22 -8.35 -2.12
CA GLU A 211 36.91 -8.57 -2.74
C GLU A 211 36.44 -7.34 -3.54
N LYS A 212 36.59 -6.12 -2.99
CA LYS A 212 36.25 -4.87 -3.67
C LYS A 212 37.16 -4.59 -4.87
N GLU A 213 38.46 -4.91 -4.80
CA GLU A 213 39.35 -4.81 -5.96
C GLU A 213 38.96 -5.77 -7.09
N ARG A 214 38.47 -6.98 -6.75
CA ARG A 214 37.91 -7.91 -7.74
C ARG A 214 36.61 -7.35 -8.34
N GLU A 215 35.68 -6.87 -7.51
CA GLU A 215 34.43 -6.25 -7.97
C GLU A 215 34.69 -5.08 -8.92
N LYS A 216 35.65 -4.21 -8.58
CA LYS A 216 36.07 -3.10 -9.45
C LYS A 216 36.52 -3.58 -10.83
N LYS A 217 37.38 -4.60 -10.89
CA LYS A 217 37.88 -5.16 -12.17
C LYS A 217 36.75 -5.77 -12.99
N GLU A 218 35.83 -6.50 -12.36
CA GLU A 218 34.67 -7.07 -13.03
C GLU A 218 33.73 -5.99 -13.57
N LEU A 219 33.47 -4.94 -12.78
CA LEU A 219 32.62 -3.82 -13.17
C LEU A 219 33.21 -3.05 -14.36
N ALA A 220 34.51 -2.75 -14.33
CA ALA A 220 35.20 -2.07 -15.42
C ALA A 220 35.16 -2.90 -16.72
N SER A 221 35.35 -4.22 -16.62
CA SER A 221 35.22 -5.14 -17.77
C SER A 221 33.81 -5.13 -18.36
N ARG A 222 32.78 -5.27 -17.51
CA ARG A 222 31.36 -5.22 -17.93
C ARG A 222 31.00 -3.88 -18.58
N TYR A 223 31.43 -2.76 -17.98
CA TYR A 223 31.25 -1.44 -18.56
C TYR A 223 31.88 -1.36 -19.95
N GLY A 224 33.11 -1.85 -20.12
CA GLY A 224 33.79 -1.89 -21.42
C GLY A 224 33.01 -2.69 -22.47
N THR A 225 32.49 -3.87 -22.11
CA THR A 225 31.67 -4.70 -23.02
C THR A 225 30.38 -4.01 -23.44
N ILE A 226 29.63 -3.45 -22.49
CA ILE A 226 28.34 -2.80 -22.77
C ILE A 226 28.57 -1.50 -23.57
N SER A 227 29.57 -0.70 -23.18
CA SER A 227 29.92 0.51 -23.90
C SER A 227 30.31 0.22 -25.35
N TYR A 228 31.07 -0.86 -25.59
CA TYR A 228 31.43 -1.29 -26.95
C TYR A 228 30.20 -1.74 -27.74
N PHE A 229 29.32 -2.53 -27.15
CA PHE A 229 28.06 -2.97 -27.77
C PHE A 229 27.14 -1.79 -28.16
N LEU A 230 27.02 -0.77 -27.29
CA LEU A 230 26.22 0.42 -27.58
C LEU A 230 26.81 1.26 -28.73
N LEU A 231 28.14 1.26 -28.88
CA LEU A 231 28.82 1.90 -30.01
C LEU A 231 28.58 1.14 -31.32
N GLU A 232 28.70 -0.19 -31.31
CA GLU A 232 28.44 -1.03 -32.49
C GLU A 232 26.99 -0.94 -32.98
N THR A 233 26.04 -0.90 -32.05
CA THR A 233 24.60 -0.76 -32.36
C THR A 233 24.21 0.66 -32.80
N LYS A 234 25.17 1.60 -32.87
CA LYS A 234 24.98 3.01 -33.24
C LYS A 234 23.86 3.68 -32.43
N LEU A 235 23.71 3.31 -31.17
CA LEU A 235 22.71 3.89 -30.29
C LEU A 235 23.04 5.38 -30.08
N SER A 236 22.05 6.27 -30.21
CA SER A 236 22.27 7.72 -30.06
C SER A 236 22.88 8.08 -28.70
N THR A 237 23.66 9.16 -28.65
CA THR A 237 24.22 9.69 -27.40
C THR A 237 23.10 10.16 -26.48
N GLU A 238 23.41 10.25 -25.18
CA GLU A 238 22.44 10.71 -24.17
C GLU A 238 21.86 12.09 -24.52
N GLU A 239 22.71 13.05 -24.91
CA GLU A 239 22.31 14.40 -25.34
C GLU A 239 21.34 14.36 -26.53
N SER A 240 21.67 13.59 -27.58
CA SER A 240 20.80 13.44 -28.75
C SER A 240 19.45 12.80 -28.40
N LEU A 241 19.41 11.87 -27.44
CA LEU A 241 18.17 11.23 -27.00
C LEU A 241 17.29 12.19 -26.19
N TYR A 242 17.89 13.08 -25.38
CA TYR A 242 17.15 14.14 -24.69
C TYR A 242 16.56 15.15 -25.66
N ASP A 243 17.35 15.59 -26.65
CA ASP A 243 16.85 16.49 -27.71
C ASP A 243 15.69 15.84 -28.47
N GLU A 244 15.80 14.56 -28.82
CA GLU A 244 14.74 13.83 -29.49
C GLU A 244 13.50 13.68 -28.59
N LYS A 245 13.68 13.41 -27.29
CA LYS A 245 12.61 13.33 -26.29
C LYS A 245 11.82 14.64 -26.22
N GLU A 246 12.49 15.78 -26.09
CA GLU A 246 11.83 17.08 -26.00
C GLU A 246 11.12 17.44 -27.31
N ASN A 247 11.77 17.21 -28.46
CA ASN A 247 11.13 17.39 -29.78
C ASN A 247 9.86 16.54 -29.96
N LEU A 248 9.85 15.29 -29.46
CA LEU A 248 8.67 14.43 -29.53
C LEU A 248 7.57 14.89 -28.58
N LYS A 249 7.91 15.36 -27.36
CA LYS A 249 6.92 15.94 -26.44
C LYS A 249 6.26 17.18 -27.02
N GLU A 250 7.03 18.07 -27.65
CA GLU A 250 6.48 19.25 -28.34
C GLU A 250 5.52 18.84 -29.46
N LYS A 251 5.88 17.84 -30.27
CA LYS A 251 4.99 17.27 -31.31
C LYS A 251 3.73 16.62 -30.74
N ILE A 252 3.82 15.93 -29.60
CA ILE A 252 2.62 15.41 -28.91
C ILE A 252 1.72 16.56 -28.50
N GLY A 253 2.29 17.62 -27.92
CA GLY A 253 1.53 18.81 -27.53
C GLY A 253 0.82 19.47 -28.70
N SER A 254 1.49 19.62 -29.85
CA SER A 254 0.88 20.20 -31.05
C SER A 254 -0.24 19.33 -31.64
N LEU A 255 -0.03 18.02 -31.75
CA LEU A 255 -1.03 17.08 -32.25
C LEU A 255 -2.24 16.94 -31.32
N GLU A 256 -2.04 16.99 -29.99
CA GLU A 256 -3.13 17.00 -29.02
C GLU A 256 -3.96 18.28 -29.12
N PHE A 257 -3.31 19.42 -29.36
CA PHE A 257 -4.00 20.69 -29.62
C PHE A 257 -4.81 20.64 -30.93
N GLU A 258 -4.24 20.11 -32.03
CA GLU A 258 -4.95 19.93 -33.29
C GLU A 258 -6.15 18.99 -33.16
N LYS A 259 -5.99 17.87 -32.46
CA LYS A 259 -7.09 16.94 -32.16
C LYS A 259 -8.22 17.62 -31.38
N ASN A 260 -7.89 18.44 -30.39
CA ASN A 260 -8.88 19.17 -29.60
C ASN A 260 -9.61 20.23 -30.45
N ASN A 261 -8.89 20.95 -31.32
CA ASN A 261 -9.50 21.88 -32.26
C ASN A 261 -10.45 21.19 -33.25
N LEU A 262 -10.05 20.04 -33.78
CA LEU A 262 -10.90 19.22 -34.66
C LEU A 262 -12.17 18.77 -33.93
N THR A 263 -12.03 18.33 -32.68
CA THR A 263 -13.15 17.90 -31.82
C THR A 263 -14.12 19.06 -31.54
N ASN A 264 -13.60 20.27 -31.34
CA ASN A 264 -14.43 21.46 -31.12
C ASN A 264 -15.15 21.91 -32.41
N LYS A 265 -14.49 21.81 -33.58
CA LYS A 265 -15.13 22.06 -34.88
C LYS A 265 -16.26 21.06 -35.15
N MET A 266 -16.05 19.77 -34.84
CA MET A 266 -17.09 18.74 -34.95
C MET A 266 -18.32 19.05 -34.08
N ARG A 267 -18.16 19.66 -32.90
CA ARG A 267 -19.27 20.00 -32.00
C ARG A 267 -20.06 21.24 -32.41
N ALA A 268 -19.45 22.16 -33.15
CA ALA A 268 -20.08 23.42 -33.55
C ALA A 268 -21.05 23.27 -34.74
N ASP A 269 -20.83 22.27 -35.62
CA ASP A 269 -21.59 22.06 -36.86
C ASP A 269 -22.70 20.97 -36.75
N ASP A 270 -22.94 20.37 -35.57
CA ASP A 270 -23.70 19.10 -35.40
C ASP A 270 -25.17 19.23 -34.91
N ASN A 271 -25.76 20.43 -34.87
CA ASN A 271 -27.10 20.64 -34.30
C ASN A 271 -28.24 19.95 -35.10
N GLU A 272 -28.11 19.86 -36.43
CA GLU A 272 -29.15 19.26 -37.29
C GLU A 272 -29.12 17.73 -37.27
N VAL A 273 -27.93 17.12 -37.25
CA VAL A 273 -27.76 15.66 -37.23
C VAL A 273 -28.12 15.07 -35.87
N GLU A 274 -27.79 15.74 -34.77
CA GLU A 274 -28.17 15.31 -33.42
C GLU A 274 -29.69 15.40 -33.20
N ALA A 275 -30.37 16.41 -33.77
CA ALA A 275 -31.82 16.51 -33.76
C ALA A 275 -32.48 15.35 -34.52
N LEU A 276 -31.95 14.97 -35.69
CA LEU A 276 -32.42 13.84 -36.47
C LEU A 276 -32.18 12.49 -35.76
N ARG A 277 -31.03 12.30 -35.10
CA ARG A 277 -30.76 11.11 -34.27
C ARG A 277 -31.77 10.94 -33.15
N LYS A 278 -32.08 12.01 -32.42
CA LYS A 278 -33.09 11.99 -31.35
C LYS A 278 -34.48 11.63 -31.86
N LEU A 279 -34.84 12.12 -33.05
CA LEU A 279 -36.11 11.83 -33.70
C LEU A 279 -36.23 10.34 -34.08
N VAL A 280 -35.18 9.75 -34.67
CA VAL A 280 -35.12 8.31 -35.00
C VAL A 280 -35.27 7.44 -33.75
N LEU A 281 -34.52 7.75 -32.68
CA LEU A 281 -34.61 7.01 -31.41
C LEU A 281 -36.01 7.11 -30.77
N MET A 282 -36.68 8.25 -30.90
CA MET A 282 -38.04 8.44 -30.40
C MET A 282 -39.06 7.59 -31.17
N MET A 283 -38.93 7.50 -32.50
CA MET A 283 -39.77 6.65 -33.35
C MET A 283 -39.58 5.15 -33.06
N GLU A 284 -38.33 4.70 -32.88
CA GLU A 284 -38.03 3.29 -32.52
C GLU A 284 -38.65 2.90 -31.17
N LYS A 285 -38.57 3.80 -30.18
CA LYS A 285 -39.24 3.60 -28.88
C LYS A 285 -40.75 3.48 -29.04
N ARG A 286 -41.37 4.30 -29.90
CA ARG A 286 -42.82 4.25 -30.17
C ARG A 286 -43.23 2.93 -30.83
N ILE A 287 -42.47 2.45 -31.81
CA ILE A 287 -42.70 1.16 -32.47
C ILE A 287 -42.58 0.00 -31.46
N ASN A 288 -41.55 0.01 -30.61
CA ASN A 288 -41.39 -1.02 -29.57
C ASN A 288 -42.55 -1.02 -28.57
N ASN A 289 -43.10 0.14 -28.21
CA ASN A 289 -44.26 0.22 -27.34
C ASN A 289 -45.52 -0.35 -28.03
N LEU A 290 -45.74 -0.04 -29.31
CA LEU A 290 -46.84 -0.60 -30.09
C LEU A 290 -46.73 -2.14 -30.22
N TYR A 291 -45.53 -2.68 -30.42
CA TYR A 291 -45.32 -4.14 -30.42
C TYR A 291 -45.65 -4.80 -29.08
N LYS A 292 -45.29 -4.17 -27.97
CA LYS A 292 -45.68 -4.65 -26.63
C LYS A 292 -47.20 -4.65 -26.45
N GLN A 293 -47.87 -3.57 -26.85
CA GLN A 293 -49.33 -3.46 -26.80
C GLN A 293 -49.99 -4.54 -27.67
N LYS A 294 -49.50 -4.75 -28.90
CA LYS A 294 -49.96 -5.80 -29.80
C LYS A 294 -49.87 -7.18 -29.16
N SER A 295 -48.69 -7.54 -28.63
CA SER A 295 -48.48 -8.85 -27.99
C SER A 295 -49.43 -9.09 -26.81
N ILE A 296 -49.67 -8.08 -25.97
CA ILE A 296 -50.63 -8.18 -24.86
C ILE A 296 -52.03 -8.47 -25.37
N LYS A 297 -52.48 -7.75 -26.41
CA LYS A 297 -53.82 -7.89 -26.99
C LYS A 297 -53.99 -9.22 -27.74
N GLU A 298 -52.96 -9.71 -28.44
CA GLU A 298 -52.96 -11.03 -29.08
C GLU A 298 -53.11 -12.16 -28.05
N ASN A 299 -52.37 -12.08 -26.94
CA ASN A 299 -52.49 -13.05 -25.85
C ASN A 299 -53.90 -13.03 -25.22
N GLN A 300 -54.47 -11.84 -25.00
CA GLN A 300 -55.85 -11.71 -24.52
C GLN A 300 -56.84 -12.33 -25.51
N LEU A 301 -56.67 -12.10 -26.81
CA LEU A 301 -57.52 -12.66 -27.84
C LEU A 301 -57.45 -14.20 -27.85
N GLU A 302 -56.24 -14.77 -27.78
CA GLU A 302 -56.04 -16.21 -27.76
C GLU A 302 -56.71 -16.86 -26.54
N GLN A 303 -56.52 -16.28 -25.34
CA GLN A 303 -57.13 -16.77 -24.10
C GLN A 303 -58.66 -16.75 -24.18
N ASN A 304 -59.25 -15.65 -24.67
CA ASN A 304 -60.70 -15.53 -24.81
C ASN A 304 -61.26 -16.50 -25.87
N LEU A 305 -60.52 -16.75 -26.97
CA LEU A 305 -60.91 -17.76 -27.96
C LEU A 305 -60.89 -19.18 -27.40
N ARG A 306 -59.89 -19.52 -26.58
CA ARG A 306 -59.83 -20.82 -25.87
C ARG A 306 -61.01 -20.97 -24.90
N LEU A 307 -61.24 -19.97 -24.05
CA LEU A 307 -62.35 -19.97 -23.09
C LEU A 307 -63.72 -20.07 -23.78
N LYS A 308 -63.89 -19.40 -24.92
CA LYS A 308 -65.11 -19.52 -25.72
C LYS A 308 -65.34 -20.95 -26.24
N LYS A 309 -64.29 -21.67 -26.64
CA LYS A 309 -64.38 -23.08 -27.04
C LYS A 309 -64.74 -23.97 -25.84
N GLU A 310 -64.17 -23.72 -24.67
CA GLU A 310 -64.49 -24.46 -23.44
C GLU A 310 -65.97 -24.30 -23.06
N TYR A 311 -66.49 -23.07 -23.03
CA TYR A 311 -67.91 -22.85 -22.77
C TYR A 311 -68.82 -23.52 -23.80
N GLN A 312 -68.43 -23.54 -25.08
CA GLN A 312 -69.18 -24.28 -26.10
C GLN A 312 -69.20 -25.78 -25.80
N ASN A 313 -68.06 -26.35 -25.39
CA ASN A 313 -67.96 -27.75 -25.02
C ASN A 313 -68.79 -28.07 -23.77
N ASP A 314 -68.79 -27.20 -22.77
CA ASP A 314 -69.56 -27.40 -21.54
C ASP A 314 -71.06 -27.28 -21.79
N ILE A 315 -71.50 -26.33 -22.63
CA ILE A 315 -72.88 -26.25 -23.11
C ILE A 315 -73.27 -27.57 -23.79
N ASN A 316 -72.42 -28.09 -24.69
CA ASN A 316 -72.68 -29.33 -25.41
C ASN A 316 -72.76 -30.53 -24.45
N LYS A 317 -71.86 -30.64 -23.47
CA LYS A 317 -71.85 -31.70 -22.46
C LYS A 317 -73.14 -31.68 -21.65
N LEU A 318 -73.50 -30.53 -21.06
CA LEU A 318 -74.70 -30.38 -20.25
C LEU A 318 -75.97 -30.66 -21.05
N GLN A 319 -76.04 -30.20 -22.30
CA GLN A 319 -77.16 -30.52 -23.21
C GLN A 319 -77.24 -32.02 -23.53
N THR A 320 -76.09 -32.67 -23.73
CA THR A 320 -76.02 -34.11 -23.97
C THR A 320 -76.47 -34.88 -22.74
N SER A 321 -76.07 -34.48 -21.54
CA SER A 321 -76.53 -35.09 -20.29
C SER A 321 -78.05 -35.01 -20.13
N ILE A 322 -78.67 -33.87 -20.47
CA ILE A 322 -80.14 -33.74 -20.48
C ILE A 322 -80.77 -34.66 -21.53
N LYS A 323 -80.25 -34.68 -22.77
CA LYS A 323 -80.77 -35.54 -23.83
C LYS A 323 -80.68 -37.02 -23.47
N VAL A 324 -79.52 -37.46 -22.97
CA VAL A 324 -79.28 -38.84 -22.55
C VAL A 324 -80.21 -39.23 -21.40
N LYS A 325 -80.46 -38.35 -20.41
CA LYS A 325 -81.46 -38.59 -19.36
C LYS A 325 -82.87 -38.81 -19.94
N ASN A 326 -83.28 -37.96 -20.88
CA ASN A 326 -84.59 -38.07 -21.53
C ASN A 326 -84.71 -39.33 -22.40
N SER A 327 -83.63 -39.75 -23.06
CA SER A 327 -83.60 -40.95 -23.91
C SER A 327 -83.43 -42.26 -23.12
N LEU A 328 -82.71 -42.25 -21.99
CA LEU A 328 -82.52 -43.40 -21.09
C LEU A 328 -83.64 -43.57 -20.06
N SER A 329 -84.68 -42.74 -20.13
CA SER A 329 -85.96 -42.99 -19.48
C SER A 329 -86.64 -44.17 -20.18
N LEU A 330 -86.00 -45.35 -20.14
CA LEU A 330 -86.56 -46.63 -20.50
C LEU A 330 -87.76 -46.86 -19.57
N GLN A 331 -88.94 -46.63 -20.11
CA GLN A 331 -90.24 -46.92 -19.52
C GLN A 331 -90.54 -48.44 -19.50
N HIS A 332 -89.54 -49.29 -19.67
CA HIS A 332 -89.72 -50.73 -19.70
C HIS A 332 -89.33 -51.34 -18.36
N THR A 333 -90.35 -51.64 -17.57
CA THR A 333 -90.25 -52.50 -16.38
C THR A 333 -89.85 -53.90 -16.82
N GLN A 334 -88.54 -54.15 -16.91
CA GLN A 334 -88.04 -55.50 -17.06
C GLN A 334 -88.09 -56.20 -15.71
N LYS A 335 -88.77 -57.34 -15.68
CA LYS A 335 -88.72 -58.29 -14.58
C LYS A 335 -87.54 -59.22 -14.85
N VAL A 336 -86.50 -59.12 -14.03
CA VAL A 336 -85.25 -59.87 -14.21
C VAL A 336 -85.18 -60.92 -13.12
N ALA A 337 -84.94 -62.18 -13.49
CA ALA A 337 -84.73 -63.26 -12.53
C ALA A 337 -83.33 -63.16 -11.91
N CYS A 338 -83.25 -63.30 -10.59
CA CYS A 338 -81.98 -63.29 -9.88
C CYS A 338 -81.14 -64.52 -10.26
N PRO A 339 -79.93 -64.38 -10.83
CA PRO A 339 -79.12 -65.52 -11.26
C PRO A 339 -78.61 -66.41 -10.12
N LEU A 340 -78.87 -66.04 -8.86
CA LEU A 340 -78.48 -66.81 -7.67
C LEU A 340 -79.64 -67.56 -7.00
N CYS A 341 -80.88 -67.08 -7.13
CA CYS A 341 -82.03 -67.65 -6.43
C CYS A 341 -83.33 -67.68 -7.24
N ASP A 342 -83.27 -67.34 -8.53
CA ASP A 342 -84.37 -67.29 -9.50
C ASP A 342 -85.62 -66.48 -9.08
N SER A 343 -85.48 -65.65 -8.06
CA SER A 343 -86.53 -64.73 -7.64
C SER A 343 -86.69 -63.61 -8.68
N ILE A 344 -87.92 -63.37 -9.13
CA ILE A 344 -88.22 -62.33 -10.13
C ILE A 344 -88.22 -60.97 -9.44
N MET A 345 -87.29 -60.08 -9.83
CA MET A 345 -87.21 -58.70 -9.34
C MET A 345 -87.69 -57.71 -10.40
N GLU A 346 -88.45 -56.69 -9.98
CA GLU A 346 -88.86 -55.60 -10.86
C GLU A 346 -87.86 -54.43 -10.81
N SER A 347 -87.44 -53.95 -11.98
CA SER A 347 -86.50 -52.83 -12.14
C SER A 347 -86.93 -51.50 -11.49
N VAL A 348 -88.19 -51.36 -11.07
CA VAL A 348 -88.73 -50.16 -10.42
C VAL A 348 -88.18 -49.96 -9.01
N ASP A 349 -87.99 -51.03 -8.25
CA ASP A 349 -87.51 -50.92 -6.87
C ASP A 349 -86.02 -50.56 -6.76
N ILE A 350 -85.25 -50.88 -7.81
CA ILE A 350 -83.83 -50.49 -7.91
C ILE A 350 -83.69 -48.99 -8.19
N LYS A 351 -84.60 -48.37 -8.95
CA LYS A 351 -84.56 -46.93 -9.29
C LYS A 351 -84.65 -46.01 -8.07
N LYS A 352 -85.33 -46.43 -6.99
CA LYS A 352 -85.51 -45.63 -5.75
C LYS A 352 -84.19 -45.33 -5.02
N HIS A 353 -83.11 -46.07 -5.31
CA HIS A 353 -81.81 -45.90 -4.67
C HIS A 353 -80.82 -45.02 -5.46
N PHE A 354 -81.19 -44.51 -6.63
CA PHE A 354 -80.34 -43.61 -7.42
C PHE A 354 -80.75 -42.13 -7.25
N VAL A 355 -79.77 -41.24 -7.08
CA VAL A 355 -79.99 -39.79 -6.93
C VAL A 355 -80.43 -39.17 -8.26
N GLU A 356 -81.65 -38.64 -8.32
CA GLU A 356 -82.11 -37.87 -9.47
C GLU A 356 -81.50 -36.46 -9.47
N TYR A 357 -80.68 -36.15 -10.48
CA TYR A 357 -80.21 -34.78 -10.73
C TYR A 357 -81.37 -33.89 -11.21
N ASN A 358 -81.61 -32.76 -10.53
CA ASN A 358 -82.67 -31.81 -10.86
C ASN A 358 -82.41 -31.11 -12.21
N GLU A 359 -83.28 -31.34 -13.18
CA GLU A 359 -83.16 -30.84 -14.55
C GLU A 359 -83.23 -29.31 -14.63
N GLU A 360 -83.96 -28.67 -13.71
CA GLU A 360 -84.08 -27.22 -13.67
C GLU A 360 -82.75 -26.53 -13.33
N ILE A 361 -81.94 -27.14 -12.46
CA ILE A 361 -80.62 -26.61 -12.08
C ILE A 361 -79.68 -26.64 -13.28
N LEU A 362 -79.67 -27.76 -14.03
CA LEU A 362 -78.86 -27.90 -15.25
C LEU A 362 -79.30 -26.91 -16.34
N LYS A 363 -80.61 -26.67 -16.52
CA LYS A 363 -81.12 -25.67 -17.47
C LYS A 363 -80.70 -24.24 -17.09
N LYS A 364 -80.73 -23.89 -15.80
CA LYS A 364 -80.25 -22.59 -15.31
C LYS A 364 -78.75 -22.42 -15.57
N GLU A 365 -77.95 -23.45 -15.30
CA GLU A 365 -76.50 -23.39 -15.55
C GLU A 365 -76.17 -23.23 -17.04
N ILE A 366 -76.85 -23.97 -17.92
CA ILE A 366 -76.72 -23.79 -19.38
C ILE A 366 -77.03 -22.35 -19.80
N SER A 367 -78.07 -21.74 -19.24
CA SER A 367 -78.44 -20.35 -19.56
C SER A 367 -77.37 -19.35 -19.12
N SER A 368 -76.78 -19.56 -17.94
CA SER A 368 -75.67 -18.77 -17.39
C SER A 368 -74.43 -18.84 -18.29
N ILE A 369 -74.01 -20.06 -18.67
CA ILE A 369 -72.84 -20.28 -19.53
C ILE A 369 -73.08 -19.71 -20.94
N LYS A 370 -74.31 -19.81 -21.49
CA LYS A 370 -74.66 -19.17 -22.77
C LYS A 370 -74.55 -17.66 -22.74
N ASN A 371 -74.95 -17.01 -21.64
CA ASN A 371 -74.80 -15.57 -21.50
C ASN A 371 -73.32 -15.16 -21.44
N ARG A 372 -72.50 -15.90 -20.67
CA ARG A 372 -71.03 -15.70 -20.64
C ARG A 372 -70.39 -15.91 -22.01
N PHE A 373 -70.82 -16.93 -22.76
CA PHE A 373 -70.36 -17.20 -24.13
C PHE A 373 -70.66 -16.02 -25.09
N LYS A 374 -71.87 -15.43 -25.01
CA LYS A 374 -72.22 -14.25 -25.81
C LYS A 374 -71.38 -13.03 -25.43
N GLY A 375 -71.18 -12.78 -24.13
CA GLY A 375 -70.33 -11.69 -23.63
C GLY A 375 -68.89 -11.81 -24.12
N LEU A 376 -68.32 -13.02 -24.07
CA LEU A 376 -67.01 -13.33 -24.64
C LEU A 376 -66.92 -13.05 -26.14
N GLY A 377 -68.01 -13.30 -26.89
CA GLY A 377 -68.08 -12.97 -28.32
C GLY A 377 -67.86 -11.48 -28.59
N VAL A 378 -68.47 -10.61 -27.80
CA VAL A 378 -68.31 -9.15 -27.94
C VAL A 378 -66.89 -8.71 -27.61
N ILE A 379 -66.30 -9.25 -26.55
CA ILE A 379 -64.92 -8.95 -26.14
C ILE A 379 -63.92 -9.36 -27.23
N ILE A 380 -64.14 -10.52 -27.88
CA ILE A 380 -63.28 -11.00 -28.97
C ILE A 380 -63.32 -10.06 -30.18
N GLU A 381 -64.50 -9.55 -30.57
CA GLU A 381 -64.59 -8.60 -31.68
C GLU A 381 -63.92 -7.26 -31.33
N GLN A 382 -64.11 -6.75 -30.10
CA GLN A 382 -63.42 -5.53 -29.64
C GLN A 382 -61.89 -5.69 -29.68
N LEU A 383 -61.36 -6.83 -29.23
CA LEU A 383 -59.92 -7.09 -29.28
C LEU A 383 -59.38 -7.17 -30.72
N ARG A 384 -60.17 -7.67 -31.67
CA ARG A 384 -59.80 -7.70 -33.10
C ARG A 384 -59.73 -6.30 -33.69
N ASP A 385 -60.70 -5.45 -33.39
CA ASP A 385 -60.74 -4.06 -33.86
C ASP A 385 -59.55 -3.26 -33.30
N GLU A 386 -59.23 -3.44 -32.02
CA GLU A 386 -58.06 -2.83 -31.38
C GLU A 386 -56.75 -3.29 -32.01
N LEU A 387 -56.60 -4.60 -32.30
CA LEU A 387 -55.43 -5.14 -32.98
C LEU A 387 -55.25 -4.57 -34.38
N PHE A 388 -56.35 -4.41 -35.14
CA PHE A 388 -56.32 -3.80 -36.46
C PHE A 388 -55.82 -2.35 -36.43
N LEU A 389 -56.26 -1.56 -35.43
CA LEU A 389 -55.78 -0.19 -35.22
C LEU A 389 -54.29 -0.14 -34.87
N ILE A 390 -53.82 -1.05 -34.00
CA ILE A 390 -52.40 -1.15 -33.64
C ILE A 390 -51.55 -1.51 -34.86
N ASP A 391 -52.00 -2.43 -35.70
CA ASP A 391 -51.30 -2.83 -36.92
C ASP A 391 -51.19 -1.71 -37.94
N LYS A 392 -52.25 -0.91 -38.11
CA LYS A 392 -52.21 0.29 -38.94
C LYS A 392 -51.19 1.31 -38.42
N ASN A 393 -51.19 1.59 -37.12
CA ASN A 393 -50.23 2.52 -36.50
C ASN A 393 -48.78 2.03 -36.61
N LEU A 394 -48.54 0.71 -36.48
CA LEU A 394 -47.23 0.10 -36.67
C LEU A 394 -46.73 0.28 -38.11
N LEU A 395 -47.61 0.17 -39.09
CA LEU A 395 -47.26 0.37 -40.50
C LEU A 395 -46.85 1.83 -40.76
N ASP A 396 -47.64 2.79 -40.28
CA ASP A 396 -47.39 4.22 -40.47
C ASP A 396 -46.07 4.65 -39.80
N GLU A 397 -45.82 4.22 -38.56
CA GLU A 397 -44.57 4.52 -37.85
C GLU A 397 -43.34 3.89 -38.51
N LYS A 398 -43.46 2.69 -39.09
CA LYS A 398 -42.36 2.07 -39.84
C LYS A 398 -42.00 2.83 -41.11
N ILE A 399 -43.00 3.32 -41.85
CA ILE A 399 -42.79 4.14 -43.05
C ILE A 399 -42.11 5.46 -42.68
N ASN A 400 -42.50 6.07 -41.56
CA ASN A 400 -41.86 7.30 -41.08
C ASN A 400 -40.43 7.06 -40.59
N LEU A 401 -40.19 5.95 -39.89
CA LEU A 401 -38.84 5.56 -39.45
C LEU A 401 -37.90 5.32 -40.65
N SER A 402 -38.37 4.66 -41.72
CA SER A 402 -37.53 4.42 -42.90
C SER A 402 -37.12 5.73 -43.58
N LYS A 403 -38.06 6.67 -43.73
CA LYS A 403 -37.77 8.01 -44.28
C LYS A 403 -36.80 8.80 -43.39
N ALA A 404 -36.98 8.73 -42.07
CA ALA A 404 -36.10 9.41 -41.13
C ALA A 404 -34.67 8.83 -41.14
N ARG A 405 -34.53 7.50 -41.30
CA ARG A 405 -33.23 6.83 -41.45
C ARG A 405 -32.55 7.19 -42.76
N GLU A 406 -33.27 7.19 -43.87
CA GLU A 406 -32.74 7.59 -45.18
C GLU A 406 -32.21 9.04 -45.16
N ASN A 407 -32.96 9.96 -44.55
CA ASN A 407 -32.51 11.34 -44.37
C ASN A 407 -31.28 11.47 -43.46
N LEU A 408 -31.19 10.62 -42.43
CA LEU A 408 -30.05 10.59 -41.52
C LEU A 408 -28.80 10.03 -42.21
N ASP A 409 -28.93 8.98 -43.01
CA ASP A 409 -27.81 8.37 -43.74
C ASP A 409 -27.26 9.34 -44.80
N ILE A 410 -28.13 10.01 -45.56
CA ILE A 410 -27.74 11.04 -46.55
C ILE A 410 -27.01 12.21 -45.88
N SER A 411 -27.45 12.60 -44.68
CA SER A 411 -26.83 13.70 -43.92
C SER A 411 -25.53 13.26 -43.24
N ALA A 412 -25.46 12.01 -42.76
CA ALA A 412 -24.27 11.45 -42.13
C ALA A 412 -23.11 11.23 -43.13
N GLU A 413 -23.41 10.76 -44.36
CA GLU A 413 -22.40 10.55 -45.41
C GLU A 413 -21.72 11.85 -45.85
N LYS A 414 -22.44 12.98 -45.85
CA LYS A 414 -21.90 14.28 -46.30
C LYS A 414 -21.05 15.01 -45.27
N PHE A 415 -21.23 14.77 -43.97
CA PHE A 415 -20.65 15.61 -42.91
C PHE A 415 -19.65 14.90 -41.98
N ILE A 416 -19.77 13.58 -41.76
CA ILE A 416 -19.01 12.90 -40.70
C ILE A 416 -17.72 12.22 -41.21
N SER A 417 -17.71 11.77 -42.46
CA SER A 417 -16.60 10.98 -43.04
C SER A 417 -15.21 11.68 -43.01
N PRO A 418 -15.05 12.96 -43.41
CA PRO A 418 -13.72 13.57 -43.48
C PRO A 418 -13.11 13.88 -42.11
N TYR A 419 -13.92 14.31 -41.13
CA TYR A 419 -13.44 14.68 -39.80
C TYR A 419 -13.09 13.45 -38.94
N VAL A 420 -13.83 12.34 -39.08
CA VAL A 420 -13.50 11.09 -38.39
C VAL A 420 -12.20 10.51 -38.93
N SER A 421 -12.01 10.48 -40.26
CA SER A 421 -10.75 10.01 -40.85
C SER A 421 -9.55 10.88 -40.45
N GLN A 422 -9.69 12.21 -40.43
CA GLN A 422 -8.62 13.10 -39.95
C GLN A 422 -8.30 12.88 -38.47
N ARG A 423 -9.32 12.68 -37.63
CA ARG A 423 -9.12 12.39 -36.20
C ARG A 423 -8.41 11.05 -36.00
N ASP A 424 -8.80 10.02 -36.74
CA ASP A 424 -8.19 8.70 -36.63
C ASP A 424 -6.74 8.71 -37.13
N MET A 425 -6.41 9.52 -38.15
CA MET A 425 -5.03 9.78 -38.56
C MET A 425 -4.21 10.45 -37.45
N LEU A 426 -4.71 11.53 -36.84
CA LEU A 426 -4.04 12.22 -35.73
C LEU A 426 -3.84 11.30 -34.52
N ILE A 427 -4.83 10.46 -34.19
CA ILE A 427 -4.74 9.48 -33.11
C ILE A 427 -3.67 8.43 -33.42
N SER A 428 -3.63 7.91 -34.65
CA SER A 428 -2.62 6.96 -35.10
C SER A 428 -1.21 7.56 -34.99
N GLU A 429 -1.03 8.79 -35.48
CA GLU A 429 0.26 9.50 -35.39
C GLU A 429 0.67 9.73 -33.93
N LEU A 430 -0.25 10.16 -33.07
CA LEU A 430 -0.03 10.28 -31.63
C LEU A 430 0.43 8.96 -30.99
N TYR A 431 -0.18 7.83 -31.34
CA TYR A 431 0.26 6.52 -30.86
C TYR A 431 1.67 6.19 -31.32
N THR A 432 2.00 6.42 -32.60
CA THR A 432 3.36 6.14 -33.12
C THR A 432 4.42 7.01 -32.46
N ILE A 433 4.10 8.27 -32.16
CA ILE A 433 5.03 9.19 -31.49
C ILE A 433 5.17 8.83 -30.01
N LYS A 434 4.09 8.45 -29.33
CA LYS A 434 4.13 7.96 -27.94
C LYS A 434 4.94 6.67 -27.81
N GLU A 435 4.80 5.73 -28.75
CA GLU A 435 5.61 4.51 -28.78
C GLU A 435 7.11 4.83 -29.00
N LYS A 436 7.43 5.79 -29.87
CA LYS A 436 8.81 6.27 -30.04
C LYS A 436 9.35 6.93 -28.78
N LEU A 437 8.54 7.73 -28.09
CA LEU A 437 8.91 8.37 -26.84
C LEU A 437 9.22 7.33 -25.77
N GLU A 438 8.38 6.31 -25.59
CA GLU A 438 8.63 5.20 -24.65
C GLU A 438 9.95 4.47 -24.95
N LYS A 439 10.26 4.23 -26.24
CA LYS A 439 11.54 3.63 -26.66
C LYS A 439 12.73 4.52 -26.30
N ILE A 440 12.64 5.83 -26.55
CA ILE A 440 13.70 6.79 -26.22
C ILE A 440 13.90 6.88 -24.70
N GLU A 441 12.82 6.91 -23.93
CA GLU A 441 12.89 6.88 -22.47
C GLU A 441 13.58 5.61 -21.97
N TYR A 442 13.26 4.45 -22.55
CA TYR A 442 13.95 3.20 -22.23
C TYR A 442 15.45 3.25 -22.57
N PHE A 443 15.82 3.80 -23.73
CA PHE A 443 17.24 3.98 -24.10
C PHE A 443 17.97 4.95 -23.19
N LEU A 444 17.31 6.02 -22.73
CA LEU A 444 17.85 6.94 -21.72
C LEU A 444 18.11 6.21 -20.40
N LYS A 445 17.22 5.30 -19.96
CA LYS A 445 17.46 4.47 -18.77
C LYS A 445 18.71 3.60 -18.92
N ILE A 446 18.91 2.98 -20.10
CA ILE A 446 20.12 2.18 -20.39
C ILE A 446 21.38 3.04 -20.32
N ARG A 447 21.34 4.26 -20.88
CA ARG A 447 22.46 5.22 -20.82
C ARG A 447 22.77 5.62 -19.37
N LYS A 448 21.74 5.92 -18.59
CA LYS A 448 21.89 6.23 -17.15
C LYS A 448 22.49 5.06 -16.37
N GLN A 449 22.04 3.84 -16.63
CA GLN A 449 22.63 2.65 -16.00
C GLN A 449 24.12 2.50 -16.31
N LEU A 450 24.54 2.82 -17.54
CA LEU A 450 25.96 2.82 -17.90
C LEU A 450 26.75 3.88 -17.12
N ASN A 451 26.19 5.09 -16.96
CA ASN A 451 26.78 6.15 -16.13
C ASN A 451 26.85 5.72 -14.66
N GLU A 452 25.81 5.09 -14.12
CA GLU A 452 25.79 4.55 -12.75
C GLU A 452 26.89 3.50 -12.52
N MET A 453 27.18 2.64 -13.51
CA MET A 453 28.28 1.68 -13.42
C MET A 453 29.63 2.39 -13.30
N LYS A 454 29.83 3.48 -14.05
CA LYS A 454 31.04 4.30 -13.98
C LYS A 454 31.15 5.01 -12.63
N GLU A 455 30.08 5.62 -12.15
CA GLU A 455 30.04 6.23 -10.82
C GLU A 455 30.32 5.21 -9.72
N LYS A 456 29.75 3.99 -9.83
CA LYS A 456 29.99 2.91 -8.88
C LYS A 456 31.46 2.50 -8.88
N GLU A 457 32.13 2.49 -10.04
CA GLU A 457 33.58 2.26 -10.11
C GLU A 457 34.36 3.33 -9.34
N GLU A 458 34.03 4.61 -9.53
CA GLU A 458 34.66 5.73 -8.81
C GLU A 458 34.41 5.65 -7.29
N ILE A 459 33.20 5.26 -6.87
CA ILE A 459 32.87 5.02 -5.46
C ILE A 459 33.69 3.85 -4.91
N LEU A 460 33.79 2.73 -5.63
CA LEU A 460 34.59 1.59 -5.20
C LEU A 460 36.07 1.97 -5.00
N VAL A 461 36.62 2.82 -5.87
CA VAL A 461 37.98 3.35 -5.70
C VAL A 461 38.12 4.12 -4.39
N LYS A 462 37.22 5.07 -4.15
CA LYS A 462 37.21 5.85 -2.90
C LYS A 462 37.09 4.95 -1.67
N GLN A 463 36.19 3.97 -1.70
CA GLN A 463 35.99 3.01 -0.62
C GLN A 463 37.26 2.17 -0.37
N ILE A 464 37.94 1.70 -1.41
CA ILE A 464 39.19 0.96 -1.28
C ILE A 464 40.27 1.82 -0.62
N ASP A 465 40.40 3.09 -1.02
CA ASP A 465 41.38 4.01 -0.45
C ASP A 465 41.07 4.37 1.01
N GLU A 466 39.78 4.54 1.34
CA GLU A 466 39.32 4.75 2.72
C GLU A 466 39.57 3.51 3.59
N LEU A 467 39.27 2.30 3.10
CA LEU A 467 39.55 1.05 3.80
C LEU A 467 41.05 0.81 3.99
N LYS A 468 41.89 1.14 3.00
CA LYS A 468 43.36 1.09 3.13
C LYS A 468 43.86 2.08 4.18
N THR A 469 43.31 3.29 4.20
CA THR A 469 43.64 4.30 5.22
C THR A 469 43.24 3.81 6.61
N LYS A 470 42.03 3.26 6.75
CA LYS A 470 41.52 2.70 8.00
C LYS A 470 42.36 1.52 8.49
N LEU A 471 42.72 0.62 7.58
CA LEU A 471 43.60 -0.52 7.87
C LEU A 471 44.95 -0.04 8.44
N ASN A 472 45.56 0.98 7.84
CA ASN A 472 46.80 1.56 8.34
C ASN A 472 46.62 2.15 9.75
N THR A 473 45.55 2.91 9.99
CA THR A 473 45.28 3.50 11.31
C THR A 473 45.05 2.44 12.39
N LEU A 474 44.36 1.35 12.08
CA LEU A 474 44.12 0.25 13.03
C LEU A 474 45.39 -0.58 13.30
N THR A 475 46.30 -0.64 12.32
CA THR A 475 47.58 -1.35 12.49
C THR A 475 48.56 -0.53 13.34
N GLU A 476 48.54 0.80 13.23
CA GLU A 476 49.44 1.70 13.96
C GLU A 476 48.93 2.05 15.37
N ASN A 477 47.63 2.31 15.53
CA ASN A 477 47.02 2.77 16.77
C ASN A 477 45.61 2.19 16.96
N ALA A 478 45.53 0.88 17.24
CA ALA A 478 44.25 0.26 17.61
C ALA A 478 43.72 0.90 18.91
N PRO A 479 42.47 1.40 18.94
CA PRO A 479 41.90 1.97 20.16
C PRO A 479 41.78 0.89 21.23
N SER A 480 41.99 1.25 22.50
CA SER A 480 41.74 0.32 23.61
C SER A 480 40.25 0.30 23.96
N ILE A 481 39.72 -0.88 24.30
CA ILE A 481 38.33 -1.00 24.75
C ILE A 481 38.09 -0.22 26.04
N GLU A 482 39.08 -0.18 26.94
CA GLU A 482 38.99 0.56 28.20
C GLU A 482 38.87 2.07 27.95
N GLU A 483 39.61 2.61 27.00
CA GLU A 483 39.54 4.03 26.61
C GLU A 483 38.15 4.37 26.06
N ILE A 484 37.61 3.54 25.18
CA ILE A 484 36.28 3.73 24.59
C ILE A 484 35.19 3.68 25.67
N LEU A 485 35.25 2.71 26.59
CA LEU A 485 34.28 2.59 27.68
C LEU A 485 34.35 3.79 28.64
N ASN A 486 35.56 4.29 28.92
CA ASN A 486 35.76 5.48 29.74
C ASN A 486 35.19 6.74 29.06
N GLU A 487 35.39 6.91 27.76
CA GLU A 487 34.85 8.05 27.01
C GLU A 487 33.33 8.02 26.91
N ILE A 488 32.75 6.89 26.51
CA ILE A 488 31.29 6.72 26.48
C ILE A 488 30.72 6.94 27.88
N GLY A 489 31.39 6.45 28.92
CA GLY A 489 31.04 6.69 30.32
C GLY A 489 31.09 8.17 30.69
N SER A 490 32.07 8.92 30.19
CA SER A 490 32.20 10.37 30.41
C SER A 490 31.07 11.16 29.73
N TYR A 491 30.69 10.78 28.51
CA TYR A 491 29.57 11.40 27.78
C TYR A 491 28.23 11.08 28.45
N LEU A 492 28.08 9.85 28.95
CA LEU A 492 26.90 9.45 29.70
C LEU A 492 26.80 10.22 31.01
N LYS A 493 27.93 10.42 31.71
CA LYS A 493 28.01 11.22 32.92
C LYS A 493 27.62 12.67 32.64
N GLU A 494 28.17 13.28 31.60
CA GLU A 494 27.82 14.65 31.17
C GLU A 494 26.31 14.79 30.91
N PHE A 495 25.71 13.84 30.19
CA PHE A 495 24.27 13.81 29.92
C PHE A 495 23.44 13.71 31.22
N LEU A 496 23.80 12.79 32.11
CA LEU A 496 23.10 12.54 33.37
C LEU A 496 23.37 13.59 34.45
N GLU A 497 24.43 14.39 34.35
CA GLU A 497 24.68 15.54 35.22
C GLU A 497 23.94 16.78 34.71
N TYR A 498 23.81 16.94 33.38
CA TYR A 498 23.02 18.00 32.78
C TYR A 498 21.52 17.86 33.09
N ILE A 499 21.02 16.62 33.09
CA ILE A 499 19.65 16.31 33.50
C ILE A 499 19.65 16.06 35.01
N PRO A 500 18.89 16.82 35.84
CA PRO A 500 19.05 16.79 37.29
C PRO A 500 18.52 15.49 37.93
N ILE A 501 19.27 14.39 37.86
CA ILE A 501 18.97 13.16 38.60
C ILE A 501 19.43 13.30 40.06
N LYS A 502 18.66 12.74 41.00
CA LYS A 502 19.08 12.73 42.41
C LYS A 502 20.32 11.83 42.56
N ASN A 503 21.36 12.30 43.22
CA ASN A 503 22.59 11.55 43.51
C ASN A 503 23.20 10.88 42.26
N ALA A 504 23.68 11.69 41.31
CA ALA A 504 24.49 11.24 40.18
C ALA A 504 25.90 10.85 40.67
N TYR A 505 26.17 9.55 40.84
CA TYR A 505 27.51 9.05 41.18
C TYR A 505 27.72 7.67 40.55
N GLY A 506 28.98 7.23 40.45
CA GLY A 506 29.31 5.89 39.94
C GLY A 506 28.82 5.64 38.51
N ILE A 507 28.81 6.67 37.66
CA ILE A 507 28.37 6.59 36.27
C ILE A 507 29.54 6.14 35.41
N ARG A 508 29.41 4.97 34.78
CA ARG A 508 30.40 4.40 33.85
C ARG A 508 29.74 3.41 32.89
N VAL A 509 30.51 2.83 31.98
CA VAL A 509 30.06 1.68 31.16
C VAL A 509 30.70 0.41 31.69
N SER A 510 29.94 -0.66 31.80
CA SER A 510 30.41 -1.95 32.30
C SER A 510 31.35 -2.63 31.30
N GLU A 511 32.53 -3.08 31.75
CA GLU A 511 33.47 -3.87 30.93
C GLU A 511 32.91 -5.24 30.55
N LYS A 512 31.98 -5.78 31.34
CA LYS A 512 31.38 -7.09 31.10
C LYS A 512 30.21 -7.01 30.13
N THR A 513 29.38 -5.97 30.27
CA THR A 513 28.08 -5.89 29.61
C THR A 513 28.03 -4.87 28.49
N TYR A 514 28.97 -3.92 28.47
CA TYR A 514 28.95 -2.71 27.64
C TYR A 514 27.69 -1.86 27.81
N LEU A 515 26.97 -2.05 28.92
CA LEU A 515 25.80 -1.25 29.28
C LEU A 515 26.14 -0.21 30.35
N PRO A 516 25.30 0.82 30.51
CA PRO A 516 25.42 1.79 31.59
C PRO A 516 25.49 1.14 32.98
N ILE A 517 26.36 1.69 33.82
CA ILE A 517 26.35 1.53 35.27
C ILE A 517 26.00 2.91 35.82
N VAL A 518 24.98 2.97 36.68
CA VAL A 518 24.54 4.21 37.34
C VAL A 518 24.39 3.92 38.82
N ARG A 519 25.01 4.74 39.68
CA ARG A 519 25.06 4.52 41.14
C ARG A 519 25.67 3.17 41.53
N GLU A 520 26.73 2.76 40.85
CA GLU A 520 27.41 1.45 41.05
C GLU A 520 26.51 0.22 40.80
N ARG A 521 25.36 0.41 40.13
CA ARG A 521 24.44 -0.67 39.74
C ARG A 521 24.43 -0.82 38.23
N ASP A 522 24.49 -2.06 37.75
CA ASP A 522 24.32 -2.35 36.33
C ASP A 522 22.92 -1.92 35.85
N TYR A 523 22.80 -1.55 34.57
CA TYR A 523 21.56 -1.08 33.96
C TYR A 523 20.34 -1.98 34.26
N THR A 524 20.53 -3.30 34.27
CA THR A 524 19.47 -4.30 34.54
C THR A 524 18.97 -4.30 35.98
N GLU A 525 19.80 -3.82 36.92
CA GLU A 525 19.53 -3.75 38.36
C GLU A 525 18.93 -2.40 38.77
N LEU A 526 18.82 -1.45 37.84
CA LEU A 526 18.14 -0.18 38.08
C LEU A 526 16.66 -0.44 38.31
N THR A 527 16.15 -0.01 39.47
CA THR A 527 14.80 -0.34 39.92
C THR A 527 13.75 0.60 39.31
N SER A 528 14.05 1.90 39.21
CA SER A 528 13.20 2.92 38.57
C SER A 528 13.14 2.80 37.04
N GLY A 529 11.93 2.85 36.47
CA GLY A 529 11.71 2.92 35.02
C GLY A 529 12.14 4.24 34.39
N GLY A 530 11.92 5.36 35.07
CA GLY A 530 12.36 6.66 34.56
C GLY A 530 13.89 6.84 34.60
N LEU A 531 14.59 6.28 35.59
CA LEU A 531 16.07 6.25 35.58
C LEU A 531 16.61 5.37 34.45
N ARG A 532 15.99 4.21 34.20
CA ARG A 532 16.34 3.37 33.03
C ARG A 532 16.14 4.13 31.73
N THR A 533 15.05 4.89 31.60
CA THR A 533 14.75 5.73 30.43
C THR A 533 15.82 6.79 30.20
N LEU A 534 16.22 7.52 31.24
CA LEU A 534 17.31 8.50 31.14
C LEU A 534 18.65 7.84 30.81
N ALA A 535 18.94 6.68 31.42
CA ALA A 535 20.16 5.94 31.14
C ALA A 535 20.18 5.40 29.70
N SER A 536 19.06 4.94 29.14
CA SER A 536 18.99 4.46 27.75
C SER A 536 19.14 5.60 26.75
N ILE A 537 18.46 6.73 26.95
CA ILE A 537 18.60 7.92 26.10
C ILE A 537 20.02 8.48 26.21
N GLY A 538 20.58 8.56 27.42
CA GLY A 538 21.95 9.01 27.62
C GLY A 538 22.97 8.09 26.96
N TYR A 539 22.75 6.78 27.01
CA TYR A 539 23.64 5.79 26.42
C TYR A 539 23.68 5.90 24.89
N ILE A 540 22.53 5.85 24.22
CA ILE A 540 22.48 5.96 22.75
C ILE A 540 22.98 7.33 22.25
N THR A 541 22.68 8.40 22.98
CA THR A 541 23.24 9.75 22.72
C THR A 541 24.77 9.75 22.86
N SER A 542 25.32 9.02 23.84
CA SER A 542 26.76 8.91 24.05
C SER A 542 27.46 8.12 22.94
N LEU A 543 26.80 7.10 22.39
CA LEU A 543 27.29 6.36 21.23
C LEU A 543 27.35 7.26 19.98
N LEU A 544 26.28 8.02 19.71
CA LEU A 544 26.26 9.01 18.64
C LEU A 544 27.33 10.10 18.85
N LYS A 545 27.47 10.62 20.07
CA LYS A 545 28.50 11.62 20.38
C LYS A 545 29.90 11.09 20.08
N ASN A 546 30.16 9.83 20.44
CA ASN A 546 31.44 9.18 20.16
C ASN A 546 31.67 9.02 18.65
N SER A 547 30.65 8.64 17.88
CA SER A 547 30.78 8.48 16.42
C SER A 547 31.03 9.80 15.68
N LEU A 548 30.62 10.93 16.25
CA LEU A 548 30.87 12.26 15.70
C LEU A 548 32.23 12.85 16.07
N LEU A 549 32.88 12.32 17.11
CA LEU A 549 34.21 12.74 17.56
C LEU A 549 35.32 11.83 17.04
N LYS A 550 35.04 10.54 16.88
CA LYS A 550 36.00 9.50 16.49
C LYS A 550 35.55 8.76 15.24
N GLU A 551 36.50 8.13 14.57
CA GLU A 551 36.23 7.22 13.46
C GLU A 551 35.65 5.89 14.00
N THR A 552 34.40 5.60 13.67
CA THR A 552 33.65 4.40 14.10
C THR A 552 32.91 3.78 12.92
N ASN A 553 32.30 2.60 13.09
CA ASN A 553 31.36 1.99 12.14
C ASN A 553 29.89 2.31 12.49
N TYR A 554 29.65 3.32 13.34
CA TYR A 554 28.31 3.70 13.77
C TYR A 554 27.68 4.67 12.75
N PRO A 555 26.52 4.35 12.15
CA PRO A 555 25.78 5.30 11.31
C PRO A 555 25.38 6.52 12.13
N SER A 556 25.61 7.73 11.61
CA SER A 556 25.32 9.01 12.27
C SER A 556 23.81 9.32 12.42
N LEU A 557 23.00 8.34 12.78
CA LEU A 557 21.55 8.43 13.00
C LEU A 557 21.21 7.81 14.36
N ILE A 558 20.36 8.49 15.13
CA ILE A 558 19.60 7.87 16.22
C ILE A 558 18.10 8.11 16.05
N MET A 559 17.31 7.10 16.41
CA MET A 559 15.86 7.12 16.44
C MET A 559 15.39 6.69 17.83
N LEU A 560 14.51 7.48 18.45
CA LEU A 560 13.96 7.21 19.77
C LEU A 560 12.45 7.29 19.73
N ASP A 561 11.79 6.16 19.99
CA ASP A 561 10.33 6.12 20.10
C ASP A 561 9.88 6.32 21.56
N THR A 562 9.10 7.36 21.79
CA THR A 562 8.46 7.70 23.05
C THR A 562 9.46 8.05 24.17
N VAL A 563 10.11 9.20 24.03
CA VAL A 563 11.04 9.78 25.01
C VAL A 563 10.37 10.11 26.37
N GLY A 564 9.05 10.35 26.40
CA GLY A 564 8.29 10.73 27.59
C GLY A 564 7.65 9.61 28.42
N LYS A 565 7.68 8.33 28.01
CA LYS A 565 6.84 7.23 28.58
C LYS A 565 6.89 7.13 30.11
N TYR A 566 8.06 7.38 30.71
CA TYR A 566 8.34 7.29 32.14
C TYR A 566 8.78 8.62 32.78
N LEU A 567 8.64 9.74 32.06
CA LEU A 567 9.09 11.08 32.46
C LEU A 567 7.89 12.04 32.55
N GLY A 568 6.95 11.73 33.45
CA GLY A 568 5.97 12.71 33.97
C GLY A 568 4.79 13.11 33.06
N LYS A 569 3.78 12.24 32.94
CA LYS A 569 2.30 12.50 32.95
C LYS A 569 1.47 11.33 32.38
N THR A 570 2.09 10.20 32.01
CA THR A 570 1.36 9.02 31.57
C THR A 570 0.43 8.48 32.66
N LYS A 571 -0.88 8.54 32.38
CA LYS A 571 -1.93 7.90 33.19
C LYS A 571 -1.66 6.39 33.33
N LYS A 572 -1.24 6.00 34.53
CA LYS A 572 -1.78 4.90 35.37
C LYS A 572 -1.72 3.42 34.92
N LYS A 573 -1.24 2.99 33.76
CA LYS A 573 -1.50 1.60 33.31
C LYS A 573 -0.38 0.53 33.35
N SER A 574 0.89 0.84 33.61
CA SER A 574 1.94 -0.22 33.51
C SER A 574 3.11 -0.11 34.50
N GLU A 575 2.87 0.40 35.71
CA GLU A 575 3.90 0.39 36.77
C GLU A 575 3.32 -0.19 38.05
N ASP A 576 3.99 -1.21 38.60
CA ASP A 576 3.73 -1.77 39.93
C ASP A 576 3.91 -0.69 41.01
N GLU A 577 3.21 -0.83 42.14
CA GLU A 577 3.18 0.20 43.20
C GLU A 577 4.58 0.58 43.72
N ASP A 578 5.53 -0.35 43.68
CA ASP A 578 6.92 -0.12 44.12
C ASP A 578 7.70 0.76 43.13
N GLY A 579 7.54 0.58 41.82
CA GLY A 579 8.17 1.43 40.80
C GLY A 579 7.69 2.88 40.87
N ARG A 580 6.40 3.09 41.18
CA ARG A 580 5.82 4.43 41.38
C ARG A 580 6.39 5.15 42.61
N LYS A 581 6.59 4.43 43.71
CA LYS A 581 7.23 4.97 44.92
C LYS A 581 8.67 5.37 44.65
N GLU A 582 9.39 4.61 43.84
CA GLU A 582 10.76 4.94 43.44
C GLU A 582 10.85 6.14 42.49
N ASN A 583 10.00 6.22 41.46
CA ASN A 583 9.96 7.36 40.53
C ASN A 583 9.72 8.70 41.26
N LYS A 584 8.81 8.70 42.24
CA LYS A 584 8.55 9.85 43.13
C LYS A 584 9.72 10.16 44.04
N LYS A 585 10.37 9.14 44.63
CA LYS A 585 11.61 9.32 45.41
C LYS A 585 12.71 9.94 44.57
N GLU A 586 12.79 9.62 43.28
CA GLU A 586 13.80 10.12 42.35
C GLU A 586 13.46 11.48 41.70
N GLY A 587 12.26 12.01 41.94
CA GLY A 587 11.80 13.29 41.36
C GLY A 587 11.74 13.25 39.84
N LEU A 588 11.47 12.09 39.23
CA LEU A 588 11.41 11.90 37.78
C LEU A 588 10.10 12.42 37.15
N GLU A 589 9.17 12.90 37.97
CA GLU A 589 7.94 13.59 37.57
C GLU A 589 8.14 15.10 37.31
N ASP A 590 9.37 15.64 37.38
CA ASP A 590 9.67 17.05 37.14
C ASP A 590 9.74 17.37 35.62
N PRO A 591 8.83 18.21 35.08
CA PRO A 591 8.82 18.61 33.67
C PRO A 591 10.13 19.25 33.20
N LYS A 592 10.93 19.82 34.11
CA LYS A 592 12.24 20.40 33.77
C LYS A 592 13.24 19.38 33.25
N LYS A 593 13.14 18.12 33.70
CA LYS A 593 14.02 17.04 33.22
C LYS A 593 13.77 16.75 31.76
N TYR A 594 12.51 16.71 31.40
CA TYR A 594 12.06 16.50 30.04
C TYR A 594 12.58 17.63 29.12
N PHE A 595 12.38 18.90 29.50
CA PHE A 595 12.94 20.06 28.80
C PHE A 595 14.47 19.98 28.63
N ASN A 596 15.20 19.56 29.68
CA ASN A 596 16.65 19.44 29.62
C ASN A 596 17.14 18.35 28.65
N ILE A 597 16.36 17.30 28.39
CA ILE A 597 16.71 16.28 27.37
C ILE A 597 16.76 16.94 25.99
N TYR A 598 15.67 17.60 25.58
CA TYR A 598 15.58 18.27 24.28
C TYR A 598 16.67 19.33 24.13
N LYS A 599 16.87 20.15 25.16
CA LYS A 599 17.92 21.17 25.18
C LYS A 599 19.33 20.58 25.08
N TYR A 600 19.61 19.45 25.71
CA TYR A 600 20.90 18.78 25.57
C TYR A 600 21.11 18.29 24.13
N LEU A 601 20.11 17.61 23.57
CA LEU A 601 20.17 17.06 22.21
C LEU A 601 20.31 18.16 21.16
N GLU A 602 19.56 19.25 21.29
CA GLU A 602 19.64 20.43 20.42
C GLU A 602 21.02 21.10 20.49
N ASN A 603 21.53 21.36 21.70
CA ASN A 603 22.84 21.98 21.88
C ASN A 603 23.94 21.09 21.30
N MET A 604 23.89 19.80 21.58
CA MET A 604 24.84 18.82 21.04
C MET A 604 24.77 18.80 19.51
N SER A 605 23.57 18.67 18.95
CA SER A 605 23.35 18.59 17.51
C SER A 605 23.81 19.87 16.78
N SER A 606 23.36 21.03 17.24
CA SER A 606 23.71 22.33 16.67
C SER A 606 25.23 22.58 16.70
N ASN A 607 25.91 22.16 17.77
CA ASN A 607 27.37 22.30 17.88
C ASN A 607 28.12 21.43 16.87
N PHE A 608 27.64 20.23 16.58
CA PHE A 608 28.27 19.35 15.59
C PHE A 608 27.94 19.77 14.15
N ILE A 609 26.71 20.19 13.88
CA ILE A 609 26.32 20.72 12.56
C ILE A 609 27.14 21.95 12.19
N LYS A 610 27.34 22.89 13.13
CA LYS A 610 28.22 24.07 12.92
C LYS A 610 29.67 23.70 12.60
N LYS A 611 30.13 22.51 13.01
CA LYS A 611 31.47 21.98 12.72
C LYS A 611 31.54 21.17 11.42
N GLY A 612 30.41 21.04 10.68
CA GLY A 612 30.31 20.26 9.45
C GLY A 612 30.11 18.75 9.67
N ASN A 613 29.79 18.33 10.90
CA ASN A 613 29.48 16.93 11.21
C ASN A 613 27.97 16.71 11.16
N GLU A 614 27.47 16.45 9.95
CA GLU A 614 26.08 16.08 9.69
C GLU A 614 25.73 14.77 10.38
N HIS A 615 24.53 14.73 10.96
CA HIS A 615 23.96 13.58 11.66
C HIS A 615 22.45 13.81 11.80
N GLN A 616 21.72 12.81 12.28
CA GLN A 616 20.28 12.91 12.45
C GLN A 616 19.83 12.30 13.79
N ILE A 617 18.91 13.00 14.45
CA ILE A 617 18.25 12.59 15.69
C ILE A 617 16.75 12.67 15.44
N ILE A 618 16.05 11.54 15.43
CA ILE A 618 14.60 11.48 15.23
C ILE A 618 13.94 11.09 16.54
N LEU A 619 13.11 11.97 17.09
CA LEU A 619 12.38 11.77 18.34
C LEU A 619 10.88 11.66 18.06
N VAL A 620 10.25 10.61 18.59
CA VAL A 620 8.79 10.54 18.68
C VAL A 620 8.36 10.80 20.11
N ASP A 621 7.39 11.69 20.30
CA ASP A 621 6.78 11.91 21.59
C ASP A 621 5.25 12.00 21.56
N ASN A 622 4.61 11.40 22.57
CA ASN A 622 3.17 11.42 22.75
C ASN A 622 2.71 12.58 23.64
N ASP A 623 3.58 13.11 24.48
CA ASP A 623 3.25 14.05 25.55
C ASP A 623 4.12 15.33 25.47
N PHE A 624 4.28 15.86 24.25
CA PHE A 624 5.11 17.06 24.00
C PHE A 624 4.45 18.33 24.58
N PRO A 625 5.07 19.00 25.57
CA PRO A 625 4.49 20.18 26.22
C PRO A 625 4.34 21.38 25.28
N GLU A 626 3.27 22.16 25.42
CA GLU A 626 2.99 23.36 24.60
C GLU A 626 4.12 24.39 24.65
N ASP A 627 4.74 24.60 25.83
CA ASP A 627 5.89 25.51 25.97
C ASP A 627 7.10 25.07 25.12
N LEU A 628 7.31 23.75 24.99
CA LEU A 628 8.36 23.17 24.14
C LEU A 628 7.98 23.21 22.66
N GLU A 629 6.69 23.16 22.33
CA GLU A 629 6.21 23.30 20.95
C GLU A 629 6.61 24.63 20.33
N VAL A 630 6.50 25.72 21.09
CA VAL A 630 6.90 27.05 20.60
C VAL A 630 8.41 27.15 20.39
N ASP A 631 9.20 26.64 21.35
CA ASP A 631 10.66 26.73 21.30
C ASP A 631 11.29 25.83 20.23
N TYR A 632 10.64 24.71 19.90
CA TYR A 632 11.18 23.67 19.01
C TYR A 632 10.44 23.52 17.68
N ASP A 633 9.51 24.42 17.34
CA ASP A 633 8.68 24.36 16.13
C ASP A 633 9.51 24.14 14.84
N GLN A 634 10.67 24.77 14.74
CA GLN A 634 11.61 24.63 13.61
C GLN A 634 12.18 23.21 13.43
N TYR A 635 12.11 22.36 14.45
CA TYR A 635 12.57 20.97 14.43
C TYR A 635 11.41 19.98 14.28
N VAL A 636 10.16 20.45 14.30
CA VAL A 636 8.99 19.59 14.22
C VAL A 636 8.71 19.22 12.76
N VAL A 637 8.85 17.94 12.43
CA VAL A 637 8.60 17.44 11.07
C VAL A 637 7.13 17.05 10.85
N LYS A 638 6.43 16.60 11.91
CA LYS A 638 5.01 16.25 11.90
C LYS A 638 4.34 16.47 13.25
N LYS A 639 3.11 16.98 13.19
CA LYS A 639 2.20 17.18 14.33
C LYS A 639 0.94 16.36 14.12
N PHE A 640 0.55 15.58 15.12
CA PHE A 640 -0.67 14.78 15.06
C PHE A 640 -1.64 15.09 16.19
N SER A 641 -2.94 15.08 15.90
CA SER A 641 -3.98 15.16 16.93
C SER A 641 -5.11 14.18 16.63
N VAL A 642 -5.85 13.80 17.66
CA VAL A 642 -7.09 13.01 17.52
C VAL A 642 -8.23 13.89 16.99
N GLU A 643 -8.20 15.20 17.24
CA GLU A 643 -9.22 16.17 16.80
C GLU A 643 -8.66 17.07 15.68
N GLU A 644 -9.55 17.65 14.88
CA GLU A 644 -9.16 18.65 13.89
C GLU A 644 -8.65 19.93 14.60
N LYS A 645 -7.33 20.10 14.61
CA LYS A 645 -6.64 21.27 15.16
C LYS A 645 -5.83 21.94 14.05
N GLU A 646 -5.89 23.27 13.97
CA GLU A 646 -5.16 24.04 12.96
C GLU A 646 -3.66 23.75 13.05
N GLY A 647 -3.04 23.32 11.94
CA GLY A 647 -1.63 22.94 11.89
C GLY A 647 -1.30 21.50 12.32
N TYR A 648 -2.30 20.67 12.63
CA TYR A 648 -2.13 19.27 13.02
C TYR A 648 -2.80 18.32 12.01
N GLU A 649 -2.19 17.16 11.78
CA GLU A 649 -2.79 16.09 10.99
C GLU A 649 -3.60 15.12 11.87
N VAL A 650 -4.77 14.69 11.40
CA VAL A 650 -5.59 13.67 12.09
C VAL A 650 -5.00 12.29 11.86
N GLY A 651 -3.92 12.02 12.59
CA GLY A 651 -3.12 10.80 12.44
C GLY A 651 -2.28 10.70 11.16
N PHE A 652 -1.37 9.73 11.13
CA PHE A 652 -0.46 9.51 10.00
C PHE A 652 -1.19 9.12 8.71
N ILE A 653 -2.33 8.41 8.83
CA ILE A 653 -3.20 8.02 7.72
C ILE A 653 -4.58 8.65 7.93
N ASN A 654 -4.78 9.83 7.37
CA ASN A 654 -5.99 10.64 7.54
C ASN A 654 -6.99 10.47 6.37
N ASN A 655 -7.34 9.24 6.02
CA ASN A 655 -8.34 8.93 4.98
C ASN A 655 -9.77 8.75 5.51
N ALA A 656 -10.01 9.10 6.77
CA ALA A 656 -11.32 9.02 7.42
C ALA A 656 -12.16 10.28 7.17
#